data_AF-A0A7C9NHX5-F1
#
_entry.id   AF-A0A7C9NHX5-F1
#
_cell.length_a   1.000
_cell.length_b   1.000
_cell.length_c   1.000
_cell.angle_alpha   90.00
_cell.angle_beta   90.00
_cell.angle_gamma   90.00
#
_symmetry.space_group_name_H-M   'P 1'
#
loop_
_entity.id
_entity.type
_entity.pdbx_description
1 polymer ?
#
loop_
_entity_poly.entity_id
_entity_poly.type
_entity_poly.pdbx_seq_one_letter_code
_entity_poly.pdbx_strand_id
1 'polypeptide(L)'
;MAARPAVSVVVITYNDAARLPRAVRSLYAQTLRDLEIIVVDDASTDDTADVAGRFPGVRYIRLDRNSGGCGAPRNAGLDAARAPYVMFLDSDDELPRHACKALLTEIERTGADFVAGQIMRHYEASGTGAPYYPELFRRRRVVEGIRAEPELFLDGFSTNKIYDVEFLRRHDLRFREDLHYEDHVFTARLYARAQRFAVVPWPVYLWHRAAGESTSISLSLRDVANARSRVAAAEAADQALRDAGMGDLVAHRQSRFVRQDLRVYLNVLPRFDAVWAKETAAVLRPYLERLEQGVLERADPMTRVCGELLLRDRVEDLCVAARSLTGPKAPPRHAVRVDGLTYWGAEPDPAFEITAMRLAELPYSQARLRHEVTEIAAAGSVLTMSITTYDPFGVVGLDDVADLVARKHRTRLIPRRQPDGTIQTEVTLDLATIPPGRSGAYEPRLGFTRPLDGHTTSDPLLVGANLEPLTLRTKGYEITARPLGDTATLRLHWRRTGLLRAVARRPSIRPHALRAAGLPARLRRRLAARDVKLAVYKVLIRVVPRKKDLVLFESDCGRGYTGHPRYIHEELLRRGSKLRAVWSRSSGVFPAHVTTVRRMSWRHVWTMARAGWWVDSHGMPLGFPKPRGTRYLQTWHGQGIKSIGLDAPDLRGDFPGPREEWRANVARWDALVSPGAEFERTFIPSNEYAGPVLRHGSPRCDVLFHGDPEAAARVRRELEIPAAKKIVVYAPTYRDLTRGASVRADLHELAAELGDEWVLVLRTHPIEKHVIPQDLRWFARQAGGYPEVNDLLLAADVLVTDYSSLMCDFAVTGKPMVFLVDDWETYRRTERGSQYDLPEIAPGPCVTTTRDLAAAIRDPWSPERYAAFRRTWCAEERGHAAARVVDAFFEGVTPEMPVAVIPQPTEAAL
;
A
#
# COMPACT_ATOMS: atom_id res chain seq x y z
N MET A 1 -54.10 5.22 -5.61
CA MET A 1 -53.16 4.13 -5.93
C MET A 1 -51.84 4.43 -5.25
N ALA A 2 -51.24 3.47 -4.52
CA ALA A 2 -49.88 3.65 -4.01
C ALA A 2 -48.92 3.83 -5.20
N ALA A 3 -47.98 4.78 -5.10
CA ALA A 3 -46.98 5.00 -6.14
C ALA A 3 -46.16 3.72 -6.37
N ARG A 4 -45.92 3.37 -7.64
CA ARG A 4 -45.12 2.18 -8.00
C ARG A 4 -43.67 2.42 -7.54
N PRO A 5 -43.05 1.47 -6.80
CA PRO A 5 -41.65 1.60 -6.38
C PRO A 5 -40.72 1.66 -7.60
N ALA A 6 -39.61 2.37 -7.47
CA ALA A 6 -38.62 2.49 -8.55
C ALA A 6 -37.72 1.25 -8.64
N VAL A 7 -37.35 0.68 -7.49
CA VAL A 7 -36.50 -0.53 -7.40
C VAL A 7 -37.05 -1.49 -6.34
N SER A 8 -37.10 -2.78 -6.67
CA SER A 8 -37.35 -3.86 -5.72
C SER A 8 -36.01 -4.47 -5.30
N VAL A 9 -35.70 -4.46 -4.01
CA VAL A 9 -34.51 -5.12 -3.47
C VAL A 9 -34.94 -6.42 -2.79
N VAL A 10 -34.49 -7.54 -3.35
CA VAL A 10 -34.74 -8.89 -2.85
C VAL A 10 -33.61 -9.29 -1.91
N VAL A 11 -33.91 -9.37 -0.62
CA VAL A 11 -33.01 -9.87 0.42
C VAL A 11 -33.29 -11.35 0.64
N ILE A 12 -32.30 -12.22 0.44
CA ILE A 12 -32.45 -13.66 0.72
C ILE A 12 -31.86 -14.01 2.08
N THR A 13 -32.47 -14.94 2.80
CA THR A 13 -32.03 -15.34 4.15
C THR A 13 -32.34 -16.80 4.43
N TYR A 14 -31.47 -17.45 5.19
CA TYR A 14 -31.69 -18.77 5.80
C TYR A 14 -30.90 -18.88 7.10
N ASN A 15 -31.59 -19.05 8.23
CA ASN A 15 -31.00 -19.15 9.57
C ASN A 15 -30.01 -18.01 9.87
N ASP A 16 -30.39 -16.77 9.55
CA ASP A 16 -29.52 -15.59 9.69
C ASP A 16 -30.19 -14.41 10.41
N ALA A 17 -30.96 -14.70 11.46
CA ALA A 17 -31.63 -13.69 12.27
C ALA A 17 -30.66 -12.63 12.82
N ALA A 18 -29.39 -12.99 13.03
CA ALA A 18 -28.37 -12.11 13.60
C ALA A 18 -27.87 -11.03 12.62
N ARG A 19 -27.71 -11.35 11.32
CA ARG A 19 -27.15 -10.40 10.33
C ARG A 19 -28.21 -9.74 9.47
N LEU A 20 -29.39 -10.35 9.29
CA LEU A 20 -30.51 -9.75 8.55
C LEU A 20 -30.80 -8.26 8.92
N PRO A 21 -30.77 -7.84 10.21
CA PRO A 21 -30.94 -6.43 10.56
C PRO A 21 -29.97 -5.46 9.90
N ARG A 22 -28.74 -5.91 9.64
CA ARG A 22 -27.69 -5.10 9.02
C ARG A 22 -28.01 -4.85 7.55
N ALA A 23 -28.33 -5.92 6.81
CA ALA A 23 -28.75 -5.84 5.42
C ALA A 23 -29.95 -4.90 5.24
N VAL A 24 -31.03 -5.10 6.00
CA VAL A 24 -32.26 -4.27 5.90
C VAL A 24 -32.00 -2.80 6.27
N ARG A 25 -31.19 -2.53 7.31
CA ARG A 25 -30.83 -1.15 7.67
C ARG A 25 -30.02 -0.44 6.59
N SER A 26 -29.19 -1.16 5.84
CA SER A 26 -28.45 -0.59 4.70
C SER A 26 -29.40 -0.09 3.60
N LEU A 27 -30.58 -0.72 3.46
CA LEU A 27 -31.64 -0.32 2.53
C LEU A 27 -32.37 0.94 3.02
N TYR A 28 -32.69 1.05 4.31
CA TYR A 28 -33.26 2.29 4.87
C TYR A 28 -32.31 3.48 4.83
N ALA A 29 -31.01 3.22 4.86
CA ALA A 29 -29.98 4.23 4.73
C ALA A 29 -29.82 4.74 3.28
N GLN A 30 -30.44 4.11 2.28
CA GLN A 30 -30.34 4.52 0.88
C GLN A 30 -30.85 5.94 0.66
N THR A 31 -30.21 6.62 -0.28
CA THR A 31 -30.65 7.95 -0.73
C THR A 31 -31.83 7.91 -1.71
N LEU A 32 -32.08 6.77 -2.35
CA LEU A 32 -33.33 6.52 -3.06
C LEU A 32 -34.39 6.10 -2.03
N ARG A 33 -35.52 6.81 -1.98
CA ARG A 33 -36.57 6.57 -0.99
C ARG A 33 -37.66 5.62 -1.49
N ASP A 34 -37.87 5.54 -2.80
CA ASP A 34 -38.92 4.74 -3.43
C ASP A 34 -38.45 3.29 -3.66
N LEU A 35 -38.08 2.62 -2.58
CA LEU A 35 -37.64 1.22 -2.58
C LEU A 35 -38.75 0.28 -2.10
N GLU A 36 -38.93 -0.83 -2.80
CA GLU A 36 -39.63 -2.00 -2.28
C GLU A 36 -38.61 -2.97 -1.69
N ILE A 37 -38.77 -3.36 -0.42
CA ILE A 37 -37.89 -4.30 0.25
C ILE A 37 -38.64 -5.63 0.41
N ILE A 38 -38.11 -6.70 -0.20
CA ILE A 38 -38.68 -8.05 -0.13
C ILE A 38 -37.67 -8.93 0.58
N VAL A 39 -38.02 -9.48 1.74
CA VAL A 39 -37.20 -10.49 2.43
C VAL A 39 -37.77 -11.86 2.12
N VAL A 40 -36.98 -12.71 1.48
CA VAL A 40 -37.35 -14.09 1.14
C VAL A 40 -36.56 -15.06 2.01
N ASP A 41 -37.29 -15.78 2.86
CA ASP A 41 -36.76 -16.74 3.82
C ASP A 41 -36.89 -18.18 3.29
N ASP A 42 -35.76 -18.87 3.17
CA ASP A 42 -35.67 -20.27 2.72
C ASP A 42 -36.01 -21.29 3.82
N ALA A 43 -37.18 -21.08 4.43
CA ALA A 43 -37.73 -21.89 5.53
C ALA A 43 -36.83 -21.95 6.78
N SER A 44 -36.34 -20.81 7.27
CA SER A 44 -35.54 -20.72 8.50
C SER A 44 -36.22 -21.35 9.72
N THR A 45 -35.39 -21.89 10.61
CA THR A 45 -35.77 -22.53 11.88
C THR A 45 -35.36 -21.72 13.11
N ASP A 46 -34.72 -20.57 12.92
CA ASP A 46 -34.35 -19.60 13.96
C ASP A 46 -35.35 -18.42 14.04
N ASP A 47 -34.98 -17.36 14.79
CA ASP A 47 -35.82 -16.17 15.00
C ASP A 47 -35.94 -15.25 13.75
N THR A 48 -35.57 -15.72 12.55
CA THR A 48 -35.53 -14.90 11.34
C THR A 48 -36.89 -14.26 11.02
N ALA A 49 -37.99 -15.00 11.17
CA ALA A 49 -39.35 -14.50 10.93
C ALA A 49 -39.71 -13.33 11.87
N ASP A 50 -39.41 -13.48 13.16
CA ASP A 50 -39.64 -12.44 14.17
C ASP A 50 -38.78 -11.21 13.93
N VAL A 51 -37.53 -11.40 13.51
CA VAL A 51 -36.62 -10.30 13.17
C VAL A 51 -37.11 -9.55 11.92
N ALA A 52 -37.52 -10.25 10.87
CA ALA A 52 -38.05 -9.65 9.65
C ALA A 52 -39.33 -8.84 9.94
N GLY A 53 -40.23 -9.37 10.77
CA GLY A 53 -41.50 -8.71 11.15
C GLY A 53 -41.33 -7.39 11.92
N ARG A 54 -40.16 -7.11 12.48
CA ARG A 54 -39.86 -5.85 13.20
C ARG A 54 -39.55 -4.67 12.27
N PHE A 55 -39.37 -4.92 10.97
CA PHE A 55 -38.98 -3.89 10.01
C PHE A 55 -40.20 -3.35 9.24
N PRO A 56 -40.56 -2.06 9.42
CA PRO A 56 -41.76 -1.51 8.81
C PRO A 56 -41.60 -1.34 7.29
N GLY A 57 -42.60 -1.78 6.52
CA GLY A 57 -42.58 -1.68 5.05
C GLY A 57 -41.79 -2.78 4.33
N VAL A 58 -41.28 -3.78 5.07
CA VAL A 58 -40.71 -4.99 4.48
C VAL A 58 -41.81 -5.99 4.12
N ARG A 59 -41.74 -6.53 2.90
CA ARG A 59 -42.56 -7.67 2.48
C ARG A 59 -41.80 -8.97 2.77
N TYR A 60 -42.22 -9.70 3.79
CA TYR A 60 -41.64 -10.98 4.13
C TYR A 60 -42.36 -12.13 3.40
N ILE A 61 -41.59 -13.01 2.77
CA ILE A 61 -42.06 -14.21 2.06
C ILE A 61 -41.26 -15.39 2.60
N ARG A 62 -41.94 -16.45 3.04
CA ARG A 62 -41.30 -17.67 3.52
C ARG A 62 -41.62 -18.81 2.56
N LEU A 63 -40.60 -19.56 2.14
CA LEU A 63 -40.77 -20.76 1.33
C LEU A 63 -41.27 -21.94 2.19
N ASP A 64 -41.99 -22.88 1.56
CA ASP A 64 -42.61 -24.02 2.25
C ASP A 64 -41.58 -25.01 2.82
N ARG A 65 -40.42 -25.11 2.17
CA ARG A 65 -39.31 -25.98 2.57
C ARG A 65 -37.98 -25.32 2.24
N ASN A 66 -36.94 -25.73 2.94
CA ASN A 66 -35.58 -25.31 2.62
C ASN A 66 -35.18 -25.88 1.25
N SER A 67 -34.78 -24.99 0.34
CA SER A 67 -34.37 -25.34 -1.02
C SER A 67 -32.93 -25.88 -1.10
N GLY A 68 -32.11 -25.59 -0.09
CA GLY A 68 -30.69 -25.95 -0.04
C GLY A 68 -29.78 -24.98 -0.80
N GLY A 69 -30.30 -23.92 -1.41
CA GLY A 69 -29.52 -22.99 -2.22
C GLY A 69 -30.07 -21.57 -2.24
N CYS A 70 -29.38 -20.66 -2.93
CA CYS A 70 -29.80 -19.26 -3.04
C CYS A 70 -30.75 -19.00 -4.21
N GLY A 71 -30.88 -19.95 -5.14
CA GLY A 71 -31.66 -19.80 -6.38
C GLY A 71 -33.16 -19.65 -6.16
N ALA A 72 -33.80 -20.57 -5.41
CA ALA A 72 -35.24 -20.55 -5.20
C ALA A 72 -35.72 -19.28 -4.44
N PRO A 73 -35.05 -18.83 -3.36
CA PRO A 73 -35.38 -17.56 -2.72
C PRO A 73 -35.25 -16.34 -3.66
N ARG A 74 -34.21 -16.30 -4.50
CA ARG A 74 -34.03 -15.21 -5.50
C ARG A 74 -35.14 -15.22 -6.54
N ASN A 75 -35.52 -16.41 -7.05
CA ASN A 75 -36.61 -16.58 -8.00
C ASN A 75 -37.97 -16.15 -7.42
N ALA A 76 -38.29 -16.56 -6.19
CA ALA A 76 -39.52 -16.17 -5.51
C ALA A 76 -39.59 -14.65 -5.25
N GLY A 77 -38.45 -14.04 -4.92
CA GLY A 77 -38.34 -12.58 -4.79
C GLY A 77 -38.55 -11.85 -6.12
N LEU A 78 -37.98 -12.36 -7.21
CA LEU A 78 -38.17 -11.81 -8.57
C LEU A 78 -39.64 -11.89 -9.01
N ASP A 79 -40.34 -12.98 -8.71
CA ASP A 79 -41.77 -13.12 -8.99
C ASP A 79 -42.61 -12.13 -8.18
N ALA A 80 -42.21 -11.87 -6.93
CA ALA A 80 -42.90 -10.95 -6.04
C ALA A 80 -42.63 -9.46 -6.35
N ALA A 81 -41.57 -9.14 -7.11
CA ALA A 81 -41.13 -7.78 -7.40
C ALA A 81 -42.16 -7.00 -8.25
N ARG A 82 -42.47 -5.77 -7.82
CA ARG A 82 -43.43 -4.88 -8.50
C ARG A 82 -42.78 -3.70 -9.22
N ALA A 83 -41.55 -3.36 -8.85
CA ALA A 83 -40.78 -2.30 -9.52
C ALA A 83 -40.37 -2.70 -10.95
N PRO A 84 -40.06 -1.73 -11.83
CA PRO A 84 -39.46 -2.02 -13.13
C PRO A 84 -38.03 -2.59 -13.03
N TYR A 85 -37.33 -2.32 -11.92
CA TYR A 85 -35.95 -2.77 -11.71
C TYR A 85 -35.81 -3.59 -10.44
N VAL A 86 -34.91 -4.58 -10.45
CA VAL A 86 -34.64 -5.46 -9.31
C VAL A 86 -33.14 -5.49 -8.96
N MET A 87 -32.85 -5.62 -7.67
CA MET A 87 -31.51 -5.90 -7.13
C MET A 87 -31.59 -7.06 -6.12
N PHE A 88 -30.50 -7.82 -5.98
CA PHE A 88 -30.38 -8.89 -4.99
C PHE A 88 -29.39 -8.53 -3.89
N LEU A 89 -29.69 -8.91 -2.65
CA LEU A 89 -28.86 -8.71 -1.48
C LEU A 89 -28.87 -9.97 -0.60
N ASP A 90 -27.69 -10.45 -0.21
CA ASP A 90 -27.58 -11.55 0.74
C ASP A 90 -27.70 -11.01 2.19
N SER A 91 -28.28 -11.79 3.12
CA SER A 91 -28.58 -11.34 4.49
C SER A 91 -27.36 -10.95 5.33
N ASP A 92 -26.18 -11.42 4.94
CA ASP A 92 -24.90 -11.14 5.59
C ASP A 92 -24.13 -9.98 4.97
N ASP A 93 -24.64 -9.34 3.92
CA ASP A 93 -23.98 -8.24 3.19
C ASP A 93 -24.73 -6.90 3.30
N GLU A 94 -24.16 -5.84 2.71
CA GLU A 94 -24.74 -4.47 2.75
C GLU A 94 -24.63 -3.74 1.41
N LEU A 95 -25.58 -2.83 1.15
CA LEU A 95 -25.47 -1.87 0.06
C LEU A 95 -24.92 -0.51 0.55
N PRO A 96 -23.90 0.07 -0.09
CA PRO A 96 -23.47 1.44 0.16
C PRO A 96 -24.61 2.45 -0.01
N ARG A 97 -24.58 3.55 0.76
CA ARG A 97 -25.64 4.58 0.87
C ARG A 97 -26.26 5.11 -0.45
N HIS A 98 -25.49 5.08 -1.53
CA HIS A 98 -25.89 5.61 -2.83
C HIS A 98 -26.06 4.53 -3.92
N ALA A 99 -25.92 3.24 -3.58
CA ALA A 99 -25.89 2.15 -4.54
C ALA A 99 -27.15 2.08 -5.41
N CYS A 100 -28.35 2.03 -4.81
CA CYS A 100 -29.59 1.92 -5.56
C CYS A 100 -29.82 3.13 -6.48
N LYS A 101 -29.57 4.35 -5.97
CA LYS A 101 -29.72 5.58 -6.76
C LYS A 101 -28.73 5.64 -7.92
N ALA A 102 -27.46 5.31 -7.68
CA ALA A 102 -26.40 5.38 -8.68
C ALA A 102 -26.66 4.39 -9.83
N LEU A 103 -27.03 3.15 -9.51
CA LEU A 103 -27.34 2.13 -10.49
C LEU A 103 -28.64 2.42 -11.26
N LEU A 104 -29.69 2.88 -10.57
CA LEU A 104 -30.94 3.31 -11.21
C LEU A 104 -30.71 4.45 -12.20
N THR A 105 -29.97 5.49 -11.78
CA THR A 105 -29.67 6.63 -12.65
C THR A 105 -28.94 6.17 -13.90
N GLU A 106 -28.04 5.19 -13.77
CA GLU A 106 -27.27 4.70 -14.92
C GLU A 106 -28.10 3.83 -15.86
N ILE A 107 -28.95 2.94 -15.34
CA ILE A 107 -29.78 2.08 -16.19
C ILE A 107 -30.79 2.90 -16.98
N GLU A 108 -31.41 3.91 -16.35
CA GLU A 108 -32.36 4.82 -17.02
C GLU A 108 -31.67 5.73 -18.04
N ARG A 109 -30.50 6.29 -17.69
CA ARG A 109 -29.74 7.18 -18.59
C ARG A 109 -29.26 6.45 -19.84
N THR A 110 -28.87 5.20 -19.69
CA THR A 110 -28.30 4.43 -20.79
C THR A 110 -29.37 3.68 -21.56
N GLY A 111 -30.40 3.15 -20.91
CA GLY A 111 -31.28 2.14 -21.50
C GLY A 111 -30.59 0.78 -21.62
N ALA A 112 -29.73 0.46 -20.65
CA ALA A 112 -29.03 -0.82 -20.55
C ALA A 112 -29.96 -1.93 -20.01
N ASP A 113 -29.70 -3.18 -20.40
CA ASP A 113 -30.45 -4.35 -19.89
C ASP A 113 -30.18 -4.59 -18.38
N PHE A 114 -28.95 -4.26 -17.94
CA PHE A 114 -28.54 -4.23 -16.55
C PHE A 114 -27.35 -3.29 -16.35
N VAL A 115 -27.05 -2.94 -15.08
CA VAL A 115 -25.84 -2.18 -14.72
C VAL A 115 -25.10 -2.88 -13.59
N ALA A 116 -23.78 -3.05 -13.75
CA ALA A 116 -22.88 -3.64 -12.75
C ALA A 116 -21.96 -2.58 -12.13
N GLY A 117 -21.68 -2.70 -10.83
CA GLY A 117 -20.77 -1.80 -10.11
C GLY A 117 -19.72 -2.52 -9.27
N GLN A 118 -18.78 -1.73 -8.73
CA GLN A 118 -17.64 -2.24 -7.98
C GLN A 118 -18.10 -2.93 -6.67
N ILE A 119 -17.60 -4.14 -6.44
CA ILE A 119 -17.74 -4.86 -5.17
C ILE A 119 -16.60 -4.47 -4.23
N MET A 120 -16.90 -4.22 -2.97
CA MET A 120 -15.91 -4.03 -1.90
C MET A 120 -15.92 -5.22 -0.97
N ARG A 121 -14.81 -5.95 -0.90
CA ARG A 121 -14.64 -7.07 0.04
C ARG A 121 -14.18 -6.54 1.39
N HIS A 122 -15.02 -6.68 2.41
CA HIS A 122 -14.80 -6.21 3.77
C HIS A 122 -14.47 -7.37 4.71
N TYR A 123 -13.34 -7.30 5.41
CA TYR A 123 -12.90 -8.32 6.35
C TYR A 123 -13.25 -7.92 7.78
N GLU A 124 -14.22 -8.59 8.38
CA GLU A 124 -14.75 -8.20 9.70
C GLU A 124 -13.70 -8.32 10.81
N ALA A 125 -12.81 -9.31 10.73
CA ALA A 125 -11.75 -9.54 11.71
C ALA A 125 -10.79 -8.34 11.86
N SER A 126 -10.48 -7.68 10.75
CA SER A 126 -9.49 -6.59 10.68
C SER A 126 -10.13 -5.21 10.52
N GLY A 127 -11.42 -5.14 10.15
CA GLY A 127 -12.10 -3.89 9.78
C GLY A 127 -11.52 -3.25 8.52
N THR A 128 -10.87 -4.03 7.66
CA THR A 128 -10.24 -3.54 6.41
C THR A 128 -11.07 -3.96 5.20
N GLY A 129 -11.15 -3.12 4.17
CA GLY A 129 -11.80 -3.43 2.90
C GLY A 129 -10.89 -3.25 1.69
N ALA A 130 -11.17 -3.96 0.60
CA ALA A 130 -10.49 -3.81 -0.69
C ALA A 130 -11.46 -4.04 -1.85
N PRO A 131 -11.32 -3.33 -2.98
CA PRO A 131 -12.12 -3.60 -4.17
C PRO A 131 -11.84 -5.01 -4.70
N TYR A 132 -12.88 -5.66 -5.21
CA TYR A 132 -12.80 -6.99 -5.81
C TYR A 132 -12.77 -6.86 -7.33
N TYR A 133 -11.71 -7.38 -7.97
CA TYR A 133 -11.38 -7.18 -9.40
C TYR A 133 -11.52 -5.72 -9.88
N PRO A 134 -10.78 -4.77 -9.26
CA PRO A 134 -10.87 -3.34 -9.61
C PRO A 134 -10.60 -3.04 -11.08
N GLU A 135 -9.85 -3.90 -11.78
CA GLU A 135 -9.57 -3.77 -13.21
C GLU A 135 -10.85 -3.74 -14.07
N LEU A 136 -11.89 -4.48 -13.68
CA LEU A 136 -13.15 -4.57 -14.42
C LEU A 136 -13.99 -3.29 -14.31
N PHE A 137 -13.84 -2.58 -13.19
CA PHE A 137 -14.63 -1.40 -12.83
C PHE A 137 -13.82 -0.11 -12.84
N ARG A 138 -12.68 -0.04 -13.55
CA ARG A 138 -11.83 1.18 -13.58
C ARG A 138 -12.55 2.43 -14.08
N ARG A 139 -13.50 2.27 -15.02
CA ARG A 139 -14.19 3.39 -15.67
C ARG A 139 -15.66 3.11 -15.90
N ARG A 140 -16.45 4.20 -15.89
CA ARG A 140 -17.86 4.20 -16.30
C ARG A 140 -17.95 4.02 -17.81
N ARG A 141 -18.74 3.06 -18.29
CA ARG A 141 -18.93 2.79 -19.73
C ARG A 141 -20.19 1.98 -20.01
N VAL A 142 -20.63 2.01 -21.26
CA VAL A 142 -21.62 1.07 -21.83
C VAL A 142 -20.85 0.07 -22.67
N VAL A 143 -21.21 -1.21 -22.56
CA VAL A 143 -20.61 -2.33 -23.29
C VAL A 143 -21.67 -2.93 -24.21
N GLU A 144 -21.37 -2.98 -25.51
CA GLU A 144 -22.25 -3.51 -26.56
C GLU A 144 -22.08 -5.03 -26.67
N GLY A 145 -22.74 -5.75 -25.76
CA GLY A 145 -22.68 -7.20 -25.64
C GLY A 145 -21.36 -7.71 -25.06
N ILE A 146 -21.40 -8.89 -24.45
CA ILE A 146 -20.22 -9.45 -23.74
C ILE A 146 -19.01 -9.70 -24.65
N ARG A 147 -19.21 -9.81 -25.98
CA ARG A 147 -18.09 -9.96 -26.95
C ARG A 147 -17.15 -8.76 -26.98
N ALA A 148 -17.63 -7.56 -26.64
CA ALA A 148 -16.80 -6.37 -26.62
C ALA A 148 -15.78 -6.38 -25.47
N GLU A 149 -16.11 -7.01 -24.34
CA GLU A 149 -15.29 -7.07 -23.13
C GLU A 149 -15.48 -8.42 -22.40
N PRO A 150 -15.02 -9.54 -22.97
CA PRO A 150 -15.31 -10.88 -22.46
C PRO A 150 -14.65 -11.20 -21.11
N GLU A 151 -13.68 -10.39 -20.65
CA GLU A 151 -13.12 -10.47 -19.31
C GLU A 151 -14.16 -10.27 -18.19
N LEU A 152 -15.31 -9.66 -18.49
CA LEU A 152 -16.40 -9.45 -17.54
C LEU A 152 -17.09 -10.74 -17.08
N PHE A 153 -16.82 -11.89 -17.71
CA PHE A 153 -17.19 -13.20 -17.14
C PHE A 153 -16.58 -13.44 -15.75
N LEU A 154 -15.51 -12.71 -15.37
CA LEU A 154 -14.97 -12.72 -14.01
C LEU A 154 -15.93 -12.13 -12.97
N ASP A 155 -16.80 -11.20 -13.36
CA ASP A 155 -17.86 -10.69 -12.49
C ASP A 155 -19.08 -11.64 -12.53
N GLY A 156 -18.95 -12.76 -11.83
CA GLY A 156 -20.01 -13.78 -11.71
C GLY A 156 -21.06 -13.49 -10.64
N PHE A 157 -21.00 -12.35 -9.95
CA PHE A 157 -21.93 -12.03 -8.87
C PHE A 157 -23.28 -11.58 -9.41
N SER A 158 -24.37 -12.00 -8.77
CA SER A 158 -25.72 -11.49 -9.07
C SER A 158 -26.10 -10.26 -8.24
N THR A 159 -25.34 -9.93 -7.21
CA THR A 159 -25.72 -8.96 -6.17
C THR A 159 -25.17 -7.55 -6.40
N ASN A 160 -24.13 -7.39 -7.21
CA ASN A 160 -23.55 -6.08 -7.54
C ASN A 160 -24.22 -5.38 -8.73
N LYS A 161 -25.46 -5.77 -9.05
CA LYS A 161 -26.15 -5.40 -10.29
C LYS A 161 -27.57 -4.91 -10.01
N ILE A 162 -28.05 -4.02 -10.88
CA ILE A 162 -29.47 -3.72 -11.06
C ILE A 162 -29.92 -4.27 -12.42
N TYR A 163 -31.11 -4.87 -12.46
CA TYR A 163 -31.64 -5.53 -13.65
C TYR A 163 -32.97 -4.95 -14.06
N ASP A 164 -33.21 -4.84 -15.37
CA ASP A 164 -34.54 -4.61 -15.92
C ASP A 164 -35.39 -5.89 -15.79
N VAL A 165 -36.52 -5.78 -15.09
CA VAL A 165 -37.39 -6.94 -14.78
C VAL A 165 -38.08 -7.46 -16.04
N GLU A 166 -38.43 -6.59 -16.99
CA GLU A 166 -39.06 -7.01 -18.24
C GLU A 166 -38.05 -7.79 -19.10
N PHE A 167 -36.81 -7.33 -19.17
CA PHE A 167 -35.71 -8.05 -19.83
C PHE A 167 -35.51 -9.45 -19.21
N LEU A 168 -35.41 -9.54 -17.87
CA LEU A 168 -35.24 -10.84 -17.20
C LEU A 168 -36.39 -11.81 -17.55
N ARG A 169 -37.64 -11.32 -17.53
CA ARG A 169 -38.82 -12.14 -17.85
C ARG A 169 -38.90 -12.53 -19.32
N ARG A 170 -38.61 -11.61 -20.24
CA ARG A 170 -38.65 -11.84 -21.69
C ARG A 170 -37.69 -12.94 -22.12
N HIS A 171 -36.55 -13.06 -21.43
CA HIS A 171 -35.51 -14.06 -21.73
C HIS A 171 -35.51 -15.26 -20.79
N ASP A 172 -36.52 -15.40 -19.93
CA ASP A 172 -36.64 -16.46 -18.92
C ASP A 172 -35.35 -16.63 -18.09
N LEU A 173 -34.75 -15.51 -17.68
CA LEU A 173 -33.53 -15.49 -16.89
C LEU A 173 -33.87 -15.74 -15.42
N ARG A 174 -33.77 -17.01 -15.03
CA ARG A 174 -34.01 -17.50 -13.66
C ARG A 174 -32.78 -18.24 -13.12
N PHE A 175 -32.65 -18.26 -11.81
CA PHE A 175 -31.61 -19.03 -11.12
C PHE A 175 -31.96 -20.51 -11.14
N ARG A 176 -30.97 -21.38 -11.41
CA ARG A 176 -31.15 -22.84 -11.30
C ARG A 176 -31.35 -23.21 -9.84
N GLU A 177 -32.36 -24.01 -9.55
CA GLU A 177 -32.70 -24.44 -8.17
C GLU A 177 -32.08 -25.80 -7.82
N ASP A 178 -31.59 -26.54 -8.82
CA ASP A 178 -30.97 -27.86 -8.69
C ASP A 178 -29.44 -27.81 -8.57
N LEU A 179 -28.84 -26.61 -8.50
CA LEU A 179 -27.39 -26.42 -8.37
C LEU A 179 -27.03 -25.48 -7.23
N HIS A 180 -25.89 -25.75 -6.60
CA HIS A 180 -25.14 -24.73 -5.86
C HIS A 180 -24.28 -23.91 -6.83
N TYR A 181 -23.96 -22.65 -6.47
CA TYR A 181 -23.26 -21.70 -7.36
C TYR A 181 -24.08 -21.39 -8.63
N GLU A 182 -25.38 -21.24 -8.44
CA GLU A 182 -26.35 -20.99 -9.50
C GLU A 182 -26.17 -19.61 -10.16
N ASP A 183 -25.48 -18.70 -9.47
CA ASP A 183 -25.03 -17.39 -9.97
C ASP A 183 -24.10 -17.50 -11.17
N HIS A 184 -23.27 -18.54 -11.25
CA HIS A 184 -22.40 -18.80 -12.40
C HIS A 184 -23.22 -19.02 -13.68
N VAL A 185 -24.26 -19.85 -13.60
CA VAL A 185 -25.13 -20.18 -14.73
C VAL A 185 -26.04 -19.00 -15.07
N PHE A 186 -26.62 -18.37 -14.05
CA PHE A 186 -27.45 -17.17 -14.24
C PHE A 186 -26.68 -16.06 -14.95
N THR A 187 -25.46 -15.78 -14.52
CA THR A 187 -24.63 -14.70 -15.09
C THR A 187 -24.15 -15.04 -16.50
N ALA A 188 -23.82 -16.31 -16.79
CA ALA A 188 -23.50 -16.74 -18.15
C ALA A 188 -24.70 -16.55 -19.10
N ARG A 189 -25.91 -16.94 -18.67
CA ARG A 189 -27.15 -16.72 -19.44
C ARG A 189 -27.49 -15.24 -19.59
N LEU A 190 -27.29 -14.44 -18.54
CA LEU A 190 -27.48 -12.99 -18.56
C LEU A 190 -26.61 -12.35 -19.64
N TYR A 191 -25.30 -12.58 -19.60
CA TYR A 191 -24.35 -12.03 -20.58
C TYR A 191 -24.62 -12.53 -22.00
N ALA A 192 -25.10 -13.77 -22.15
CA ALA A 192 -25.43 -14.31 -23.46
C ALA A 192 -26.67 -13.67 -24.10
N ARG A 193 -27.57 -13.09 -23.30
CA ARG A 193 -28.81 -12.47 -23.77
C ARG A 193 -28.77 -10.95 -23.82
N ALA A 194 -27.95 -10.32 -22.97
CA ALA A 194 -27.83 -8.87 -22.92
C ALA A 194 -27.20 -8.33 -24.20
N GLN A 195 -27.93 -7.43 -24.87
CA GLN A 195 -27.42 -6.72 -26.05
C GLN A 195 -26.52 -5.57 -25.64
N ARG A 196 -26.82 -4.94 -24.50
CA ARG A 196 -26.04 -3.84 -23.96
C ARG A 196 -26.18 -3.73 -22.45
N PHE A 197 -25.09 -3.45 -21.77
CA PHE A 197 -25.09 -3.24 -20.31
C PHE A 197 -24.10 -2.15 -19.92
N ALA A 198 -24.26 -1.56 -18.73
CA ALA A 198 -23.34 -0.54 -18.24
C ALA A 198 -22.49 -1.03 -17.06
N VAL A 199 -21.27 -0.52 -16.98
CA VAL A 199 -20.33 -0.80 -15.88
C VAL A 199 -19.95 0.52 -15.23
N VAL A 200 -20.01 0.60 -13.90
CA VAL A 200 -19.71 1.81 -13.13
C VAL A 200 -18.58 1.59 -12.10
N PRO A 201 -17.74 2.60 -11.83
CA PRO A 201 -16.57 2.43 -10.98
C PRO A 201 -16.87 2.53 -9.48
N TRP A 202 -18.08 2.94 -9.12
CA TRP A 202 -18.43 3.20 -7.72
C TRP A 202 -18.73 1.90 -6.97
N PRO A 203 -18.34 1.82 -5.68
CA PRO A 203 -18.80 0.74 -4.81
C PRO A 203 -20.32 0.68 -4.73
N VAL A 204 -20.90 -0.48 -5.05
CA VAL A 204 -22.35 -0.73 -4.97
C VAL A 204 -22.72 -1.94 -4.11
N TYR A 205 -21.74 -2.73 -3.69
CA TYR A 205 -21.95 -3.91 -2.86
C TYR A 205 -20.81 -4.08 -1.85
N LEU A 206 -21.14 -4.22 -0.57
CA LEU A 206 -20.19 -4.53 0.50
C LEU A 206 -20.30 -6.01 0.84
N TRP A 207 -19.32 -6.79 0.39
CA TRP A 207 -19.24 -8.22 0.64
C TRP A 207 -18.47 -8.50 1.93
N HIS A 208 -19.18 -8.90 2.98
CA HIS A 208 -18.65 -9.16 4.32
C HIS A 208 -18.07 -10.57 4.42
N ARG A 209 -16.82 -10.64 4.88
CA ARG A 209 -16.14 -11.89 5.21
C ARG A 209 -15.96 -12.00 6.71
N ALA A 210 -16.73 -12.90 7.32
CA ALA A 210 -16.68 -13.22 8.74
C ALA A 210 -15.28 -13.73 9.18
N ALA A 211 -14.99 -13.58 10.47
CA ALA A 211 -13.75 -14.02 11.09
C ALA A 211 -13.85 -15.49 11.59
N GLY A 212 -13.13 -16.42 10.96
CA GLY A 212 -13.02 -17.81 11.45
C GLY A 212 -14.17 -18.74 11.04
N GLU A 213 -14.17 -19.97 11.59
CA GLU A 213 -14.90 -21.19 11.17
C GLU A 213 -16.45 -21.13 11.09
N SER A 214 -17.09 -19.96 11.09
CA SER A 214 -18.48 -19.85 10.64
C SER A 214 -18.51 -19.93 9.11
N THR A 215 -18.59 -21.16 8.61
CA THR A 215 -18.53 -21.48 7.19
C THR A 215 -19.84 -21.09 6.51
N SER A 216 -19.81 -20.04 5.69
CA SER A 216 -20.68 -20.01 4.51
C SER A 216 -20.60 -21.37 3.81
N ILE A 217 -21.70 -21.88 3.24
CA ILE A 217 -21.74 -23.16 2.52
C ILE A 217 -20.61 -23.23 1.46
N SER A 218 -20.24 -22.08 0.88
CA SER A 218 -19.14 -21.92 -0.08
C SER A 218 -17.71 -22.10 0.48
N LEU A 219 -17.57 -22.17 1.82
CA LEU A 219 -16.30 -22.19 2.57
C LEU A 219 -16.05 -23.50 3.33
N SER A 220 -16.91 -24.52 3.19
CA SER A 220 -16.61 -25.89 3.64
C SER A 220 -15.62 -26.56 2.68
N LEU A 221 -14.40 -26.01 2.62
CA LEU A 221 -13.35 -26.44 1.68
C LEU A 221 -12.82 -27.85 1.96
N ARG A 222 -13.16 -28.45 3.11
CA ARG A 222 -12.87 -29.86 3.40
C ARG A 222 -13.75 -30.82 2.62
N ASP A 223 -14.95 -30.39 2.27
CA ASP A 223 -15.91 -31.23 1.60
C ASP A 223 -15.64 -31.25 0.08
N VAL A 224 -15.13 -32.38 -0.40
CA VAL A 224 -14.87 -32.62 -1.83
C VAL A 224 -16.16 -32.51 -2.66
N ALA A 225 -17.35 -32.69 -2.07
CA ALA A 225 -18.63 -32.47 -2.75
C ALA A 225 -18.81 -31.01 -3.19
N ASN A 226 -18.20 -30.05 -2.48
CA ASN A 226 -18.19 -28.65 -2.88
C ASN A 226 -17.42 -28.44 -4.20
N ALA A 227 -16.29 -29.14 -4.36
CA ALA A 227 -15.51 -29.12 -5.62
C ALA A 227 -16.33 -29.66 -6.79
N ARG A 228 -17.06 -30.76 -6.56
CA ARG A 228 -17.97 -31.34 -7.57
C ARG A 228 -19.07 -30.34 -7.95
N SER A 229 -19.66 -29.66 -6.97
CA SER A 229 -20.71 -28.66 -7.21
C SER A 229 -20.21 -27.47 -8.03
N ARG A 230 -18.98 -26.98 -7.77
CA ARG A 230 -18.37 -25.92 -8.58
C ARG A 230 -18.07 -26.35 -10.01
N VAL A 231 -17.56 -27.57 -10.19
CA VAL A 231 -17.33 -28.14 -11.52
C VAL A 231 -18.65 -28.28 -12.28
N ALA A 232 -19.70 -28.81 -11.65
CA ALA A 232 -21.01 -28.94 -12.28
C ALA A 232 -21.63 -27.58 -12.67
N ALA A 233 -21.53 -26.57 -11.79
CA ALA A 233 -21.99 -25.21 -12.10
C ALA A 233 -21.17 -24.56 -13.22
N ALA A 234 -19.86 -24.84 -13.28
CA ALA A 234 -19.02 -24.46 -14.39
C ALA A 234 -19.52 -25.12 -15.68
N GLU A 235 -19.53 -26.45 -15.78
CA GLU A 235 -20.00 -27.18 -16.96
C GLU A 235 -21.38 -26.68 -17.47
N ALA A 236 -22.33 -26.45 -16.56
CA ALA A 236 -23.64 -25.91 -16.90
C ALA A 236 -23.56 -24.49 -17.50
N ALA A 237 -22.64 -23.64 -17.02
CA ALA A 237 -22.41 -22.31 -17.59
C ALA A 237 -21.73 -22.37 -18.97
N ASP A 238 -20.81 -23.31 -19.22
CA ASP A 238 -20.27 -23.53 -20.58
C ASP A 238 -21.37 -23.98 -21.53
N GLN A 239 -22.17 -24.97 -21.11
CA GLN A 239 -23.24 -25.48 -21.93
C GLN A 239 -24.26 -24.38 -22.24
N ALA A 240 -24.61 -23.54 -21.27
CA ALA A 240 -25.51 -22.41 -21.49
C ALA A 240 -24.99 -21.42 -22.56
N LEU A 241 -23.67 -21.19 -22.64
CA LEU A 241 -23.08 -20.37 -23.71
C LEU A 241 -23.12 -21.08 -25.06
N ARG A 242 -22.81 -22.38 -25.10
CA ARG A 242 -22.88 -23.18 -26.34
C ARG A 242 -24.32 -23.22 -26.88
N ASP A 243 -25.30 -23.45 -26.02
CA ASP A 243 -26.73 -23.48 -26.36
C ASP A 243 -27.23 -22.11 -26.86
N ALA A 244 -26.62 -21.02 -26.39
CA ALA A 244 -26.90 -19.67 -26.88
C ALA A 244 -26.18 -19.33 -28.20
N GLY A 245 -25.44 -20.27 -28.80
CA GLY A 245 -24.66 -20.02 -30.02
C GLY A 245 -23.41 -19.17 -29.79
N MET A 246 -22.88 -19.15 -28.55
CA MET A 246 -21.72 -18.36 -28.14
C MET A 246 -20.54 -19.25 -27.73
N GLY A 247 -20.33 -20.35 -28.46
CA GLY A 247 -19.23 -21.28 -28.21
C GLY A 247 -17.85 -20.63 -28.28
N ASP A 248 -17.71 -19.57 -29.07
CA ASP A 248 -16.51 -18.73 -29.18
C ASP A 248 -16.09 -18.10 -27.85
N LEU A 249 -17.03 -17.88 -26.92
CA LEU A 249 -16.78 -17.23 -25.63
C LEU A 249 -16.54 -18.21 -24.48
N VAL A 250 -16.69 -19.52 -24.70
CA VAL A 250 -16.50 -20.53 -23.66
C VAL A 250 -15.09 -20.43 -23.05
N ALA A 251 -14.07 -20.20 -23.87
CA ALA A 251 -12.69 -20.04 -23.38
C ALA A 251 -12.56 -18.89 -22.37
N HIS A 252 -13.24 -17.76 -22.58
CA HIS A 252 -13.21 -16.62 -21.65
C HIS A 252 -13.95 -16.92 -20.34
N ARG A 253 -15.09 -17.63 -20.41
CA ARG A 253 -15.82 -18.11 -19.24
C ARG A 253 -14.98 -19.10 -18.44
N GLN A 254 -14.33 -20.04 -19.10
CA GLN A 254 -13.43 -21.01 -18.48
C GLN A 254 -12.20 -20.36 -17.83
N SER A 255 -11.68 -19.25 -18.36
CA SER A 255 -10.64 -18.46 -17.70
C SER A 255 -11.06 -17.98 -16.29
N ARG A 256 -12.36 -17.71 -16.06
CA ARG A 256 -12.87 -17.40 -14.71
C ARG A 256 -12.73 -18.60 -13.77
N PHE A 257 -13.03 -19.81 -14.24
CA PHE A 257 -12.85 -21.03 -13.42
C PHE A 257 -11.40 -21.17 -12.98
N VAL A 258 -10.45 -21.02 -13.90
CA VAL A 258 -9.01 -21.12 -13.59
C VAL A 258 -8.56 -20.01 -12.62
N ARG A 259 -8.98 -18.75 -12.85
CA ARG A 259 -8.59 -17.60 -12.02
C ARG A 259 -9.26 -17.57 -10.64
N GLN A 260 -10.42 -18.20 -10.47
CA GLN A 260 -11.23 -18.09 -9.26
C GLN A 260 -11.53 -19.44 -8.60
N ASP A 261 -12.26 -20.34 -9.26
CA ASP A 261 -12.71 -21.60 -8.65
C ASP A 261 -11.57 -22.58 -8.38
N LEU A 262 -10.69 -22.79 -9.37
CA LEU A 262 -9.52 -23.63 -9.21
C LEU A 262 -8.63 -23.10 -8.08
N ARG A 263 -8.42 -21.78 -8.05
CA ARG A 263 -7.64 -21.08 -7.02
C ARG A 263 -8.20 -21.31 -5.62
N VAL A 264 -9.51 -21.45 -5.43
CA VAL A 264 -10.09 -21.73 -4.09
C VAL A 264 -9.50 -23.02 -3.49
N TYR A 265 -9.35 -24.08 -4.29
CA TYR A 265 -8.77 -25.35 -3.81
C TYR A 265 -7.26 -25.34 -3.78
N LEU A 266 -6.61 -24.78 -4.80
CA LEU A 266 -5.15 -24.70 -4.83
C LEU A 266 -4.60 -23.89 -3.64
N ASN A 267 -5.29 -22.83 -3.23
CA ASN A 267 -4.86 -21.94 -2.15
C ASN A 267 -4.79 -22.62 -0.77
N VAL A 268 -5.60 -23.65 -0.54
CA VAL A 268 -5.69 -24.38 0.73
C VAL A 268 -5.02 -25.75 0.69
N LEU A 269 -4.64 -26.21 -0.50
CA LEU A 269 -3.99 -27.49 -0.73
C LEU A 269 -2.78 -27.73 0.20
N PRO A 270 -1.92 -26.73 0.53
CA PRO A 270 -0.81 -26.92 1.47
C PRO A 270 -1.20 -27.26 2.92
N ARG A 271 -2.48 -27.10 3.29
CA ARG A 271 -3.01 -27.40 4.63
C ARG A 271 -3.48 -28.86 4.77
N PHE A 272 -3.75 -29.52 3.65
CA PHE A 272 -4.34 -30.86 3.65
C PHE A 272 -3.28 -31.92 3.38
N ASP A 273 -3.60 -33.16 3.75
CA ASP A 273 -2.74 -34.30 3.48
C ASP A 273 -2.79 -34.71 2.00
N ALA A 274 -1.92 -35.64 1.62
CA ALA A 274 -1.84 -36.14 0.26
C ALA A 274 -3.13 -36.89 -0.19
N VAL A 275 -3.92 -37.43 0.75
CA VAL A 275 -5.16 -38.15 0.43
C VAL A 275 -6.20 -37.16 -0.07
N TRP A 276 -6.47 -36.12 0.72
CA TRP A 276 -7.41 -35.07 0.34
C TRP A 276 -6.97 -34.35 -0.95
N ALA A 277 -5.66 -34.11 -1.11
CA ALA A 277 -5.12 -33.49 -2.31
C ALA A 277 -5.39 -34.34 -3.57
N LYS A 278 -5.20 -35.68 -3.48
CA LYS A 278 -5.51 -36.62 -4.56
C LYS A 278 -7.00 -36.66 -4.88
N GLU A 279 -7.87 -36.75 -3.87
CA GLU A 279 -9.33 -36.76 -4.07
C GLU A 279 -9.83 -35.49 -4.75
N THR A 280 -9.33 -34.33 -4.31
CA THR A 280 -9.69 -33.04 -4.90
C THR A 280 -9.16 -32.92 -6.33
N ALA A 281 -7.92 -33.34 -6.59
CA ALA A 281 -7.36 -33.37 -7.94
C ALA A 281 -8.17 -34.27 -8.88
N ALA A 282 -8.64 -35.44 -8.42
CA ALA A 282 -9.48 -36.35 -9.21
C ALA A 282 -10.82 -35.74 -9.61
N VAL A 283 -11.37 -34.82 -8.82
CA VAL A 283 -12.61 -34.10 -9.15
C VAL A 283 -12.36 -32.97 -10.15
N LEU A 284 -11.25 -32.24 -10.00
CA LEU A 284 -10.96 -31.07 -10.85
C LEU A 284 -10.40 -31.45 -12.22
N ARG A 285 -9.62 -32.54 -12.29
CA ARG A 285 -8.90 -32.97 -13.50
C ARG A 285 -9.81 -33.13 -14.73
N PRO A 286 -10.96 -33.83 -14.68
CA PRO A 286 -11.76 -34.06 -15.89
C PRO A 286 -12.30 -32.76 -16.49
N TYR A 287 -12.54 -31.74 -15.66
CA TYR A 287 -12.92 -30.42 -16.17
C TYR A 287 -11.74 -29.68 -16.80
N LEU A 288 -10.54 -29.78 -16.20
CA LEU A 288 -9.33 -29.18 -16.76
C LEU A 288 -8.93 -29.78 -18.12
N GLU A 289 -9.14 -31.09 -18.32
CA GLU A 289 -8.91 -31.78 -19.59
C GLU A 289 -9.84 -31.30 -20.73
N ARG A 290 -10.97 -30.68 -20.39
CA ARG A 290 -11.97 -30.15 -21.34
C ARG A 290 -11.91 -28.63 -21.53
N LEU A 291 -10.87 -27.99 -20.99
CA LEU A 291 -10.65 -26.57 -21.25
C LEU A 291 -10.36 -26.33 -22.74
N GLU A 292 -10.87 -25.23 -23.28
CA GLU A 292 -10.54 -24.76 -24.61
C GLU A 292 -9.04 -24.41 -24.70
N GLN A 293 -8.48 -24.53 -25.91
CA GLN A 293 -7.05 -24.32 -26.13
C GLN A 293 -6.57 -22.94 -25.64
N GLY A 294 -5.43 -22.93 -24.95
CA GLY A 294 -4.80 -21.72 -24.42
C GLY A 294 -5.45 -21.12 -23.17
N VAL A 295 -6.55 -21.67 -22.64
CA VAL A 295 -7.16 -21.16 -21.39
C VAL A 295 -6.20 -21.26 -20.21
N LEU A 296 -5.54 -22.40 -20.05
CA LEU A 296 -4.57 -22.62 -18.97
C LEU A 296 -3.25 -21.87 -19.23
N GLU A 297 -2.84 -21.76 -20.49
CA GLU A 297 -1.62 -21.02 -20.91
C GLU A 297 -1.69 -19.53 -20.56
N ARG A 298 -2.88 -18.92 -20.67
CA ARG A 298 -3.14 -17.52 -20.31
C ARG A 298 -3.29 -17.28 -18.79
N ALA A 299 -3.29 -18.33 -17.97
CA ALA A 299 -3.38 -18.17 -16.52
C ALA A 299 -2.10 -17.56 -15.94
N ASP A 300 -2.17 -17.07 -14.69
CA ASP A 300 -0.95 -16.63 -14.00
C ASP A 300 0.05 -17.80 -13.88
N PRO A 301 1.37 -17.53 -13.90
CA PRO A 301 2.35 -18.59 -14.09
C PRO A 301 2.26 -19.74 -13.07
N MET A 302 2.01 -19.43 -11.80
CA MET A 302 1.90 -20.47 -10.78
C MET A 302 0.57 -21.20 -10.81
N THR A 303 -0.54 -20.55 -11.19
CA THR A 303 -1.82 -21.25 -11.43
C THR A 303 -1.70 -22.19 -12.63
N ARG A 304 -0.99 -21.78 -13.69
CA ARG A 304 -0.67 -22.64 -14.84
C ARG A 304 0.16 -23.85 -14.42
N VAL A 305 1.28 -23.63 -13.72
CA VAL A 305 2.11 -24.72 -13.17
C VAL A 305 1.27 -25.69 -12.33
N CYS A 306 0.42 -25.18 -11.45
CA CYS A 306 -0.45 -26.03 -10.64
C CYS A 306 -1.48 -26.80 -11.48
N GLY A 307 -2.11 -26.16 -12.47
CA GLY A 307 -3.05 -26.82 -13.37
C GLY A 307 -2.38 -27.93 -14.20
N GLU A 308 -1.19 -27.69 -14.70
CA GLU A 308 -0.38 -28.65 -15.46
C GLU A 308 0.08 -29.83 -14.58
N LEU A 309 0.53 -29.56 -13.35
CA LEU A 309 0.86 -30.61 -12.37
C LEU A 309 -0.37 -31.45 -12.02
N LEU A 310 -1.54 -30.81 -11.94
CA LEU A 310 -2.80 -31.51 -11.73
C LEU A 310 -3.12 -32.41 -12.92
N LEU A 311 -3.08 -31.90 -14.16
CA LEU A 311 -3.30 -32.68 -15.39
C LEU A 311 -2.32 -33.86 -15.54
N ARG A 312 -1.08 -33.71 -15.09
CA ARG A 312 -0.05 -34.77 -15.13
C ARG A 312 -0.02 -35.71 -13.92
N ASP A 313 -0.97 -35.55 -12.99
CA ASP A 313 -1.06 -36.37 -11.75
C ASP A 313 0.15 -36.28 -10.81
N ARG A 314 0.86 -35.15 -10.83
CA ARG A 314 2.02 -34.88 -9.98
C ARG A 314 1.60 -34.20 -8.68
N VAL A 315 0.83 -34.89 -7.84
CA VAL A 315 0.19 -34.29 -6.65
C VAL A 315 1.19 -33.80 -5.59
N GLU A 316 2.33 -34.47 -5.42
CA GLU A 316 3.35 -34.02 -4.46
C GLU A 316 3.97 -32.69 -4.87
N ASP A 317 4.31 -32.55 -6.15
CA ASP A 317 4.79 -31.31 -6.74
C ASP A 317 3.72 -30.22 -6.73
N LEU A 318 2.46 -30.58 -6.97
CA LEU A 318 1.31 -29.68 -6.85
C LEU A 318 1.23 -29.06 -5.46
N CYS A 319 1.43 -29.84 -4.39
CA CYS A 319 1.49 -29.33 -3.02
C CYS A 319 2.66 -28.36 -2.80
N VAL A 320 3.81 -28.60 -3.43
CA VAL A 320 4.98 -27.71 -3.36
C VAL A 320 4.71 -26.40 -4.09
N ALA A 321 4.16 -26.46 -5.31
CA ALA A 321 3.84 -25.31 -6.17
C ALA A 321 2.70 -24.46 -5.60
N ALA A 322 1.68 -25.10 -5.01
CA ALA A 322 0.56 -24.41 -4.38
C ALA A 322 0.99 -23.45 -3.24
N ARG A 323 2.14 -23.69 -2.60
CA ARG A 323 2.70 -22.77 -1.59
C ARG A 323 3.18 -21.44 -2.17
N SER A 324 3.31 -21.32 -3.49
CA SER A 324 3.61 -20.07 -4.18
C SER A 324 2.37 -19.20 -4.43
N LEU A 325 1.17 -19.77 -4.29
CA LEU A 325 -0.10 -19.12 -4.64
C LEU A 325 -0.65 -18.20 -3.55
N THR A 326 -0.46 -18.57 -2.27
CA THR A 326 -0.99 -17.85 -1.11
C THR A 326 0.03 -17.72 0.01
N GLY A 327 -0.30 -16.87 0.99
CA GLY A 327 0.51 -16.69 2.18
C GLY A 327 1.84 -16.03 1.88
N PRO A 328 2.97 -16.62 2.32
CA PRO A 328 4.27 -16.05 2.04
C PRO A 328 4.62 -16.11 0.55
N LYS A 329 3.91 -16.89 -0.29
CA LYS A 329 4.26 -17.11 -1.71
C LYS A 329 5.70 -17.63 -1.82
N ALA A 330 5.91 -18.84 -1.30
CA ALA A 330 7.23 -19.47 -1.28
C ALA A 330 7.75 -19.67 -2.72
N PRO A 331 9.06 -19.48 -2.98
CA PRO A 331 9.63 -19.76 -4.30
C PRO A 331 9.65 -21.28 -4.57
N PRO A 332 9.98 -21.69 -5.82
CA PRO A 332 10.18 -23.09 -6.15
C PRO A 332 11.30 -23.73 -5.31
N ARG A 333 11.30 -25.07 -5.20
CA ARG A 333 12.49 -25.80 -4.69
C ARG A 333 13.63 -25.76 -5.71
N HIS A 334 13.29 -25.86 -6.99
CA HIS A 334 14.20 -25.81 -8.13
C HIS A 334 13.62 -24.89 -9.20
N ALA A 335 14.51 -24.16 -9.86
CA ALA A 335 14.19 -23.43 -11.08
C ALA A 335 15.39 -23.52 -12.02
N VAL A 336 15.12 -23.62 -13.33
CA VAL A 336 16.16 -23.65 -14.37
C VAL A 336 16.01 -22.44 -15.26
N ARG A 337 17.14 -21.87 -15.70
CA ARG A 337 17.17 -20.76 -16.65
C ARG A 337 17.86 -21.18 -17.93
N VAL A 338 17.18 -21.05 -19.07
CA VAL A 338 17.70 -21.37 -20.40
C VAL A 338 17.30 -20.22 -21.34
N ASP A 339 18.27 -19.63 -22.03
CA ASP A 339 18.07 -18.55 -23.01
C ASP A 339 17.20 -17.38 -22.49
N GLY A 340 17.38 -17.00 -21.22
CA GLY A 340 16.64 -15.91 -20.58
C GLY A 340 15.26 -16.30 -20.02
N LEU A 341 14.74 -17.47 -20.37
CA LEU A 341 13.50 -18.02 -19.82
C LEU A 341 13.76 -18.72 -18.49
N THR A 342 12.80 -18.64 -17.57
CA THR A 342 12.86 -19.31 -16.26
C THR A 342 11.75 -20.34 -16.16
N TYR A 343 12.10 -21.56 -15.75
CA TYR A 343 11.16 -22.68 -15.63
C TYR A 343 11.09 -23.16 -14.18
N TRP A 344 9.90 -23.51 -13.73
CA TRP A 344 9.67 -24.17 -12.44
C TRP A 344 10.07 -25.65 -12.54
N GLY A 345 10.84 -26.15 -11.58
CA GLY A 345 11.30 -27.53 -11.54
C GLY A 345 12.80 -27.66 -11.84
N ALA A 346 13.25 -28.90 -11.97
CA ALA A 346 14.67 -29.25 -12.18
C ALA A 346 15.09 -29.28 -13.66
N GLU A 347 14.14 -29.23 -14.59
CA GLU A 347 14.34 -29.32 -16.02
C GLU A 347 13.47 -28.27 -16.74
N PRO A 348 13.90 -27.75 -17.91
CA PRO A 348 13.09 -26.82 -18.69
C PRO A 348 11.87 -27.52 -19.28
N ASP A 349 10.68 -27.01 -18.97
CA ASP A 349 9.40 -27.44 -19.54
C ASP A 349 8.54 -26.21 -19.87
N PRO A 350 8.16 -25.97 -21.13
CA PRO A 350 7.32 -24.83 -21.51
C PRO A 350 6.04 -24.69 -20.69
N ALA A 351 5.42 -25.80 -20.26
CA ALA A 351 4.23 -25.81 -19.43
C ALA A 351 4.47 -25.25 -18.01
N PHE A 352 5.74 -25.22 -17.58
CA PHE A 352 6.18 -24.74 -16.28
C PHE A 352 6.99 -23.44 -16.33
N GLU A 353 6.92 -22.70 -17.43
CA GLU A 353 7.58 -21.40 -17.58
C GLU A 353 7.02 -20.33 -16.60
N ILE A 354 7.91 -19.63 -15.91
CA ILE A 354 7.60 -18.66 -14.84
C ILE A 354 8.39 -17.35 -15.01
N THR A 355 8.85 -17.03 -16.22
CA THR A 355 9.72 -15.88 -16.52
C THR A 355 9.06 -14.56 -16.12
N ALA A 356 7.75 -14.45 -16.36
CA ALA A 356 6.96 -13.26 -15.99
C ALA A 356 7.00 -12.91 -14.49
N MET A 357 7.36 -13.86 -13.62
CA MET A 357 7.50 -13.60 -12.18
C MET A 357 8.82 -12.88 -11.82
N ARG A 358 9.82 -12.89 -12.71
CA ARG A 358 11.13 -12.21 -12.58
C ARG A 358 11.80 -12.45 -11.20
N LEU A 359 11.60 -13.65 -10.62
CA LEU A 359 12.05 -13.96 -9.24
C LEU A 359 13.58 -13.88 -9.08
N ALA A 360 14.33 -14.21 -10.14
CA ALA A 360 15.78 -14.12 -10.19
C ALA A 360 16.32 -12.68 -10.23
N GLU A 361 15.46 -11.70 -10.52
CA GLU A 361 15.83 -10.29 -10.67
C GLU A 361 15.42 -9.43 -9.47
N LEU A 362 14.88 -10.07 -8.43
CA LEU A 362 14.60 -9.40 -7.18
C LEU A 362 15.91 -8.91 -6.55
N PRO A 363 15.93 -7.69 -5.95
CA PRO A 363 17.07 -7.26 -5.15
C PRO A 363 17.28 -8.22 -3.98
N TYR A 364 18.50 -8.33 -3.45
CA TYR A 364 18.85 -9.27 -2.38
C TYR A 364 17.90 -9.13 -1.18
N SER A 365 17.59 -7.91 -0.73
CA SER A 365 16.65 -7.74 0.40
C SER A 365 15.21 -8.20 0.15
N GLN A 366 14.84 -8.41 -1.11
CA GLN A 366 13.52 -8.89 -1.54
C GLN A 366 13.57 -10.29 -2.16
N ALA A 367 14.77 -10.85 -2.35
CA ALA A 367 14.95 -12.19 -2.86
C ALA A 367 14.21 -13.18 -1.98
N ARG A 368 13.60 -14.18 -2.61
CA ARG A 368 12.75 -15.14 -1.92
C ARG A 368 13.52 -16.44 -1.77
N LEU A 369 13.55 -16.93 -0.53
CA LEU A 369 14.09 -18.23 -0.17
C LEU A 369 12.98 -19.12 0.35
N ARG A 370 13.13 -20.43 0.17
CA ARG A 370 12.19 -21.42 0.69
C ARG A 370 12.83 -22.17 1.84
N HIS A 371 12.30 -21.99 3.05
CA HIS A 371 12.76 -22.69 4.25
C HIS A 371 11.73 -23.74 4.66
N GLU A 372 12.07 -25.01 4.51
CA GLU A 372 11.24 -26.14 4.95
C GLU A 372 11.81 -26.73 6.24
N VAL A 373 10.96 -26.84 7.25
CA VAL A 373 11.28 -27.59 8.47
C VAL A 373 11.02 -29.07 8.17
N THR A 374 12.10 -29.85 8.09
CA THR A 374 12.05 -31.29 7.79
C THR A 374 11.82 -32.10 9.06
N GLU A 375 12.41 -31.65 10.18
CA GLU A 375 12.23 -32.24 11.50
C GLU A 375 11.95 -31.16 12.53
N ILE A 376 11.04 -31.44 13.46
CA ILE A 376 10.73 -30.55 14.58
C ILE A 376 10.36 -31.34 15.82
N ALA A 377 10.98 -31.00 16.95
CA ALA A 377 10.71 -31.63 18.22
C ALA A 377 10.71 -30.60 19.35
N ALA A 378 10.02 -30.95 20.44
CA ALA A 378 9.89 -30.09 21.62
C ALA A 378 10.27 -30.87 22.88
N ALA A 379 11.13 -30.27 23.70
CA ALA A 379 11.51 -30.80 25.01
C ALA A 379 11.54 -29.66 26.05
N GLY A 380 10.61 -29.68 27.00
CA GLY A 380 10.48 -28.62 28.01
C GLY A 380 10.15 -27.25 27.41
N SER A 381 11.12 -26.32 27.43
CA SER A 381 11.03 -25.00 26.79
C SER A 381 11.79 -24.90 25.47
N VAL A 382 12.50 -25.97 25.09
CA VAL A 382 13.40 -25.99 23.94
C VAL A 382 12.69 -26.59 22.73
N LEU A 383 12.78 -25.87 21.61
CA LEU A 383 12.33 -26.33 20.30
C LEU A 383 13.57 -26.62 19.44
N THR A 384 13.68 -27.84 18.93
CA THR A 384 14.74 -28.25 17.99
C THR A 384 14.14 -28.42 16.60
N MET A 385 14.84 -27.93 15.57
CA MET A 385 14.39 -28.02 14.18
C MET A 385 15.57 -28.26 13.24
N SER A 386 15.36 -29.13 12.27
CA SER A 386 16.22 -29.24 11.08
C SER A 386 15.53 -28.52 9.92
N ILE A 387 16.24 -27.61 9.28
CA ILE A 387 15.68 -26.72 8.25
C ILE A 387 16.47 -26.88 6.95
N THR A 388 15.77 -27.28 5.89
CA THR A 388 16.29 -27.26 4.51
C THR A 388 15.91 -25.93 3.86
N THR A 389 16.92 -25.18 3.41
CA THR A 389 16.73 -23.96 2.62
C THR A 389 17.02 -24.23 1.16
N TYR A 390 16.06 -23.92 0.29
CA TYR A 390 16.19 -23.93 -1.15
C TYR A 390 16.43 -22.51 -1.65
N ASP A 391 17.50 -22.36 -2.43
CA ASP A 391 17.95 -21.12 -3.06
C ASP A 391 18.01 -21.33 -4.59
N PRO A 392 16.85 -21.34 -5.27
CA PRO A 392 16.76 -21.75 -6.67
C PRO A 392 17.50 -20.80 -7.63
N PHE A 393 17.92 -19.63 -7.15
CA PHE A 393 18.61 -18.62 -7.97
C PHE A 393 20.02 -18.29 -7.45
N GLY A 394 20.55 -19.04 -6.48
CA GLY A 394 21.92 -18.85 -5.98
C GLY A 394 22.16 -17.49 -5.32
N VAL A 395 21.17 -16.94 -4.63
CA VAL A 395 21.23 -15.63 -3.99
C VAL A 395 22.15 -15.62 -2.76
N VAL A 396 22.18 -16.73 -2.00
CA VAL A 396 22.90 -16.81 -0.71
C VAL A 396 24.37 -17.10 -0.94
N GLY A 397 25.21 -16.12 -0.59
CA GLY A 397 26.67 -16.23 -0.63
C GLY A 397 27.23 -17.15 0.47
N LEU A 398 28.48 -17.59 0.30
CA LEU A 398 29.16 -18.43 1.31
C LEU A 398 29.43 -17.69 2.63
N ASP A 399 29.66 -16.38 2.56
CA ASP A 399 29.93 -15.52 3.73
C ASP A 399 28.67 -14.89 4.33
N ASP A 400 27.49 -15.17 3.76
CA ASP A 400 26.23 -14.63 4.25
C ASP A 400 25.89 -15.22 5.61
N VAL A 401 25.44 -14.34 6.51
CA VAL A 401 25.21 -14.75 7.89
C VAL A 401 23.75 -15.07 8.14
N ALA A 402 23.51 -16.31 8.57
CA ALA A 402 22.17 -16.80 8.86
C ALA A 402 21.72 -16.48 10.29
N ASP A 403 20.49 -16.00 10.42
CA ASP A 403 19.84 -15.79 11.70
C ASP A 403 18.38 -16.26 11.69
N LEU A 404 17.99 -16.96 12.76
CA LEU A 404 16.57 -17.12 13.05
C LEU A 404 16.08 -15.94 13.88
N VAL A 405 15.07 -15.25 13.38
CA VAL A 405 14.44 -14.11 14.07
C VAL A 405 13.11 -14.54 14.67
N ALA A 406 13.09 -14.58 15.99
CA ALA A 406 11.91 -14.77 16.82
C ALA A 406 11.57 -13.48 17.59
N ARG A 407 10.73 -12.63 17.01
CA ARG A 407 10.30 -11.31 17.51
C ARG A 407 11.44 -10.30 17.50
N LYS A 408 12.08 -10.09 18.66
CA LYS A 408 13.29 -9.27 18.79
C LYS A 408 14.51 -10.13 19.17
N HIS A 409 14.29 -11.42 19.38
CA HIS A 409 15.34 -12.37 19.63
C HIS A 409 15.90 -12.82 18.29
N ARG A 410 17.22 -12.84 18.18
CA ARG A 410 17.97 -13.25 17.00
C ARG A 410 18.93 -14.35 17.44
N THR A 411 18.82 -15.51 16.82
CA THR A 411 19.69 -16.65 17.07
C THR A 411 20.58 -16.81 15.85
N ARG A 412 21.89 -16.63 16.05
CA ARG A 412 22.90 -16.84 15.00
C ARG A 412 23.00 -18.33 14.69
N LEU A 413 23.00 -18.67 13.41
CA LEU A 413 23.02 -20.05 12.94
C LEU A 413 24.26 -20.32 12.08
N ILE A 414 24.61 -21.61 11.96
CA ILE A 414 25.70 -22.09 11.12
C ILE A 414 25.08 -22.96 10.01
N PRO A 415 24.76 -22.38 8.85
CA PRO A 415 24.22 -23.11 7.72
C PRO A 415 25.30 -24.00 7.07
N ARG A 416 24.90 -25.15 6.52
CA ARG A 416 25.78 -26.09 5.79
C ARG A 416 25.23 -26.34 4.39
N ARG A 417 25.94 -25.87 3.37
CA ARG A 417 25.60 -26.12 1.96
C ARG A 417 25.87 -27.59 1.61
N GLN A 418 24.91 -28.22 0.95
CA GLN A 418 24.94 -29.61 0.52
C GLN A 418 25.37 -29.72 -0.96
N PRO A 419 25.79 -30.91 -1.42
CA PRO A 419 26.19 -31.14 -2.82
C PRO A 419 25.09 -30.85 -3.84
N ASP A 420 23.81 -31.03 -3.46
CA ASP A 420 22.64 -30.72 -4.29
C ASP A 420 22.30 -29.22 -4.35
N GLY A 421 23.11 -28.37 -3.71
CA GLY A 421 22.93 -26.93 -3.65
C GLY A 421 22.02 -26.43 -2.52
N THR A 422 21.34 -27.32 -1.80
CA THR A 422 20.50 -26.93 -0.64
C THR A 422 21.35 -26.50 0.55
N ILE A 423 20.74 -25.79 1.50
CA ILE A 423 21.41 -25.33 2.72
C ILE A 423 20.70 -25.93 3.93
N GLN A 424 21.38 -26.81 4.66
CA GLN A 424 20.89 -27.41 5.89
C GLN A 424 21.25 -26.57 7.10
N THR A 425 20.29 -26.37 7.99
CA THR A 425 20.49 -25.56 9.21
C THR A 425 19.83 -26.24 10.40
N GLU A 426 20.65 -26.59 11.40
CA GLU A 426 20.18 -27.09 12.69
C GLU A 426 19.90 -25.93 13.64
N VAL A 427 18.75 -25.97 14.31
CA VAL A 427 18.28 -24.92 15.19
C VAL A 427 17.88 -25.50 16.54
N THR A 428 18.43 -24.92 17.60
CA THR A 428 17.97 -25.13 18.98
C THR A 428 17.53 -23.79 19.56
N LEU A 429 16.24 -23.66 19.88
CA LEU A 429 15.65 -22.42 20.36
C LEU A 429 15.02 -22.61 21.74
N ASP A 430 15.59 -21.98 22.77
CA ASP A 430 14.95 -21.92 24.09
C ASP A 430 13.92 -20.80 24.15
N LEU A 431 12.64 -21.18 24.10
CA LEU A 431 11.52 -20.24 24.09
C LEU A 431 11.35 -19.51 25.43
N ALA A 432 12.01 -19.95 26.51
CA ALA A 432 12.02 -19.21 27.78
C ALA A 432 12.75 -17.87 27.67
N THR A 433 13.68 -17.74 26.72
CA THR A 433 14.44 -16.50 26.46
C THR A 433 13.67 -15.48 25.62
N ILE A 434 12.54 -15.89 25.04
CA ILE A 434 11.75 -15.09 24.10
C ILE A 434 10.52 -14.53 24.82
N PRO A 435 10.49 -13.22 25.14
CA PRO A 435 9.37 -12.64 25.84
C PRO A 435 8.10 -12.60 24.95
N PRO A 436 6.91 -12.88 25.52
CA PRO A 436 5.65 -12.87 24.78
C PRO A 436 5.34 -11.47 24.23
N GLY A 437 4.91 -11.42 22.97
CA GLY A 437 4.45 -10.20 22.30
C GLY A 437 3.07 -9.72 22.79
N ARG A 438 2.64 -8.54 22.35
CA ARG A 438 1.27 -8.04 22.64
C ARG A 438 0.18 -8.96 22.09
N SER A 439 0.42 -9.57 20.93
CA SER A 439 -0.48 -10.52 20.27
C SER A 439 -0.44 -11.93 20.86
N GLY A 440 0.59 -12.26 21.65
CA GLY A 440 0.85 -13.63 22.10
C GLY A 440 1.21 -14.61 20.99
N ALA A 441 1.30 -14.21 19.71
CA ALA A 441 1.61 -15.10 18.60
C ALA A 441 2.68 -14.52 17.67
N TYR A 442 3.58 -15.38 17.17
CA TYR A 442 4.70 -14.98 16.32
C TYR A 442 5.06 -16.05 15.28
N GLU A 443 5.51 -15.62 14.11
CA GLU A 443 5.98 -16.47 13.00
C GLU A 443 7.52 -16.39 12.90
N PRO A 444 8.28 -17.41 13.34
CA PRO A 444 9.73 -17.48 13.12
C PRO A 444 10.08 -17.32 11.64
N ARG A 445 11.13 -16.55 11.40
CA ARG A 445 11.70 -16.33 10.06
C ARG A 445 13.19 -16.62 10.09
N LEU A 446 13.65 -17.34 9.08
CA LEU A 446 15.07 -17.49 8.81
C LEU A 446 15.46 -16.37 7.84
N GLY A 447 16.63 -15.78 8.03
CA GLY A 447 17.14 -14.75 7.15
C GLY A 447 18.65 -14.82 7.00
N PHE A 448 19.11 -14.30 5.87
CA PHE A 448 20.52 -14.24 5.50
C PHE A 448 20.89 -12.76 5.34
N THR A 449 22.00 -12.36 5.96
CA THR A 449 22.51 -10.99 5.90
C THR A 449 23.87 -10.99 5.23
N ARG A 450 24.02 -10.20 4.16
CA ARG A 450 25.30 -10.02 3.50
C ARG A 450 26.17 -9.06 4.33
N PRO A 451 27.37 -9.46 4.78
CA PRO A 451 28.23 -8.58 5.59
C PRO A 451 28.66 -7.30 4.87
N LEU A 452 28.81 -7.36 3.54
CA LEU A 452 29.36 -6.28 2.72
C LEU A 452 28.52 -5.00 2.78
N ASP A 453 27.20 -5.12 2.69
CA ASP A 453 26.26 -4.00 2.58
C ASP A 453 25.19 -4.01 3.69
N GLY A 454 25.09 -5.08 4.46
CA GLY A 454 24.13 -5.25 5.55
C GLY A 454 22.71 -5.57 5.08
N HIS A 455 22.50 -5.80 3.78
CA HIS A 455 21.20 -6.18 3.25
C HIS A 455 20.79 -7.55 3.78
N THR A 456 19.51 -7.72 4.06
CA THR A 456 18.96 -8.96 4.64
C THR A 456 17.78 -9.44 3.83
N THR A 457 17.81 -10.70 3.37
CA THR A 457 16.60 -11.44 2.96
C THR A 457 16.06 -12.25 4.13
N SER A 458 14.73 -12.40 4.23
CA SER A 458 14.13 -13.23 5.27
C SER A 458 12.74 -13.75 4.92
N ASP A 459 12.56 -15.06 5.08
CA ASP A 459 11.34 -15.78 4.77
C ASP A 459 10.84 -16.62 5.97
N PRO A 460 9.52 -16.88 6.07
CA PRO A 460 8.96 -17.69 7.14
C PRO A 460 9.29 -19.18 6.95
N LEU A 461 9.26 -19.90 8.07
CA LEU A 461 9.46 -21.34 8.07
C LEU A 461 8.19 -22.08 7.64
N LEU A 462 8.31 -22.95 6.63
CA LEU A 462 7.25 -23.83 6.14
C LEU A 462 7.30 -25.14 6.92
N VAL A 463 6.14 -25.64 7.35
CA VAL A 463 6.00 -26.93 8.04
C VAL A 463 5.02 -27.83 7.30
N GLY A 464 5.12 -29.15 7.50
CA GLY A 464 4.17 -30.12 6.97
C GLY A 464 2.74 -29.85 7.45
N ALA A 465 1.76 -30.16 6.59
CA ALA A 465 0.33 -30.05 6.90
C ALA A 465 -0.07 -30.88 8.15
N ASN A 466 0.56 -32.03 8.31
CA ASN A 466 0.27 -33.01 9.36
C ASN A 466 1.08 -32.78 10.65
N LEU A 467 1.72 -31.61 10.80
CA LEU A 467 2.42 -31.30 12.04
C LEU A 467 1.40 -31.15 13.18
N GLU A 468 1.36 -32.15 14.06
CA GLU A 468 0.58 -32.09 15.29
C GLU A 468 1.08 -30.95 16.19
N PRO A 469 0.19 -30.18 16.83
CA PRO A 469 0.59 -29.06 17.68
C PRO A 469 1.51 -29.48 18.81
N LEU A 470 2.75 -28.99 18.79
CA LEU A 470 3.72 -29.23 19.86
C LEU A 470 3.51 -28.23 20.99
N THR A 471 3.41 -28.71 22.22
CA THR A 471 3.20 -27.87 23.41
C THR A 471 4.45 -27.81 24.28
N LEU A 472 4.98 -26.61 24.46
CA LEU A 472 6.14 -26.28 25.29
C LEU A 472 5.70 -25.51 26.53
N ARG A 473 6.48 -25.59 27.61
CA ARG A 473 6.16 -24.89 28.87
C ARG A 473 7.34 -24.04 29.33
N THR A 474 7.03 -22.81 29.72
CA THR A 474 7.97 -21.88 30.37
C THR A 474 7.33 -21.31 31.63
N LYS A 475 8.08 -20.51 32.41
CA LYS A 475 7.56 -19.95 33.67
C LYS A 475 6.36 -19.02 33.41
N GLY A 476 5.16 -19.53 33.66
CA GLY A 476 3.88 -18.81 33.55
C GLY A 476 3.32 -18.68 32.13
N TYR A 477 3.88 -19.42 31.16
CA TYR A 477 3.34 -19.55 29.81
C TYR A 477 3.38 -20.99 29.32
N GLU A 478 2.38 -21.34 28.55
CA GLU A 478 2.36 -22.49 27.66
C GLU A 478 2.51 -21.96 26.23
N ILE A 479 3.35 -22.60 25.43
CA ILE A 479 3.64 -22.17 24.07
C ILE A 479 3.28 -23.29 23.13
N THR A 480 2.44 -23.01 22.14
CA THR A 480 2.08 -24.00 21.11
C THR A 480 2.77 -23.65 19.80
N ALA A 481 3.51 -24.60 19.24
CA ALA A 481 4.08 -24.55 17.90
C ALA A 481 3.16 -25.34 16.95
N ARG A 482 2.60 -24.67 15.94
CA ARG A 482 1.64 -25.29 15.00
C ARG A 482 1.63 -24.58 13.64
N PRO A 483 1.16 -25.23 12.56
CA PRO A 483 0.93 -24.57 11.29
C PRO A 483 -0.12 -23.44 11.38
N LEU A 484 0.11 -22.36 10.64
CA LEU A 484 -0.81 -21.23 10.48
C LEU A 484 -1.67 -21.37 9.24
N GLY A 485 -2.99 -21.37 9.44
CA GLY A 485 -4.00 -21.13 8.40
C GLY A 485 -3.80 -22.00 7.15
N ASP A 486 -4.04 -21.39 5.99
CA ASP A 486 -3.95 -22.05 4.67
C ASP A 486 -2.50 -22.09 4.13
N THR A 487 -1.55 -21.50 4.86
CA THR A 487 -0.18 -21.26 4.38
C THR A 487 0.83 -22.27 4.93
N ALA A 488 0.42 -23.07 5.92
CA ALA A 488 1.24 -24.05 6.62
C ALA A 488 2.64 -23.51 6.97
N THR A 489 2.67 -22.29 7.53
CA THR A 489 3.86 -21.66 8.11
C THR A 489 3.91 -21.92 9.61
N LEU A 490 5.08 -22.09 10.19
CA LEU A 490 5.24 -22.32 11.62
C LEU A 490 4.80 -21.08 12.41
N ARG A 491 3.91 -21.26 13.39
CA ARG A 491 3.50 -20.22 14.32
C ARG A 491 3.64 -20.67 15.76
N LEU A 492 4.24 -19.80 16.56
CA LEU A 492 4.43 -19.97 18.00
C LEU A 492 3.39 -19.12 18.74
N HIS A 493 2.62 -19.71 19.65
CA HIS A 493 1.55 -19.06 20.39
C HIS A 493 1.72 -19.19 21.91
N TRP A 494 1.96 -18.08 22.60
CA TRP A 494 2.08 -17.97 24.04
C TRP A 494 0.72 -17.77 24.70
N ARG A 495 0.29 -18.75 25.49
CA ARG A 495 -0.86 -18.70 26.39
C ARG A 495 -0.38 -18.54 27.83
N ARG A 496 -0.92 -17.56 28.57
CA ARG A 496 -0.59 -17.37 29.99
C ARG A 496 -1.14 -18.52 30.83
N THR A 497 -0.36 -19.00 31.80
CA THR A 497 -0.75 -20.07 32.73
C THR A 497 -0.56 -19.64 34.21
N GLY A 498 -1.20 -20.35 35.13
CA GLY A 498 -1.08 -20.11 36.58
C GLY A 498 -1.48 -18.70 37.05
N LEU A 499 -0.69 -18.13 37.98
CA LEU A 499 -0.89 -16.78 38.56
C LEU A 499 -0.99 -15.67 37.50
N LEU A 500 -0.26 -15.78 36.37
CA LEU A 500 -0.31 -14.78 35.28
C LEU A 500 -1.65 -14.79 34.52
N ARG A 501 -2.34 -15.94 34.47
CA ARG A 501 -3.71 -16.05 33.95
C ARG A 501 -4.71 -15.43 34.92
N ALA A 502 -4.53 -15.64 36.23
CA ALA A 502 -5.36 -15.05 37.28
C ALA A 502 -5.24 -13.52 37.38
N VAL A 503 -4.02 -12.99 37.24
CA VAL A 503 -3.75 -11.54 37.25
C VAL A 503 -4.30 -10.85 35.99
N ALA A 504 -4.33 -11.53 34.84
CA ALA A 504 -4.88 -10.99 33.59
C ALA A 504 -6.42 -10.93 33.55
N ARG A 505 -7.12 -11.71 34.40
CA ARG A 505 -8.59 -11.68 34.54
C ARG A 505 -9.11 -10.54 35.41
N ARG A 506 -8.24 -9.77 36.07
CA ARG A 506 -8.64 -8.52 36.74
C ARG A 506 -8.55 -7.36 35.74
N PRO A 507 -9.59 -6.51 35.60
CA PRO A 507 -9.48 -5.32 34.77
C PRO A 507 -8.30 -4.48 35.28
N SER A 508 -7.50 -4.01 34.33
CA SER A 508 -6.16 -3.47 34.52
C SER A 508 -5.99 -2.54 35.73
N ILE A 509 -5.36 -3.01 36.81
CA ILE A 509 -4.53 -2.13 37.63
C ILE A 509 -3.17 -2.11 36.93
N ARG A 510 -2.86 -0.97 36.29
CA ARG A 510 -1.58 -0.72 35.62
C ARG A 510 -0.43 -1.01 36.61
N PRO A 511 0.62 -1.76 36.23
CA PRO A 511 1.77 -1.95 37.09
C PRO A 511 2.60 -0.66 37.12
N HIS A 512 2.30 0.21 38.08
CA HIS A 512 3.24 1.20 38.61
C HIS A 512 3.80 0.65 39.92
N ALA A 513 4.72 -0.31 39.83
CA ALA A 513 5.60 -0.63 40.95
C ALA A 513 6.84 -1.31 40.39
N LEU A 514 7.99 -0.92 40.91
CA LEU A 514 9.34 -1.37 40.55
C LEU A 514 9.96 -0.66 39.34
N ARG A 515 10.22 0.64 39.51
CA ARG A 515 11.51 1.25 39.10
C ARG A 515 11.82 2.44 40.00
N ALA A 516 13.06 2.47 40.44
CA ALA A 516 13.67 3.34 41.44
C ALA A 516 13.36 4.84 41.31
N ALA A 517 13.45 5.51 42.47
CA ALA A 517 13.52 6.96 42.72
C ALA A 517 13.37 7.86 41.49
N GLY A 518 12.14 8.29 41.22
CA GLY A 518 11.87 9.28 40.20
C GLY A 518 10.47 9.85 40.33
N LEU A 519 10.32 11.14 40.02
CA LEU A 519 9.06 11.91 40.10
C LEU A 519 7.84 11.10 39.60
N PRO A 520 6.68 11.16 40.31
CA PRO A 520 5.49 10.37 39.97
C PRO A 520 5.04 10.61 38.52
N ALA A 521 4.55 9.55 37.86
CA ALA A 521 4.22 9.58 36.42
C ALA A 521 3.20 10.68 36.03
N ARG A 522 2.28 11.03 36.94
CA ARG A 522 1.35 12.15 36.77
C ARG A 522 2.09 13.49 36.71
N LEU A 523 3.07 13.69 37.59
CA LEU A 523 3.91 14.89 37.62
C LEU A 523 4.86 14.95 36.41
N ARG A 524 5.41 13.81 35.96
CA ARG A 524 6.19 13.73 34.71
C ARG A 524 5.34 14.11 33.48
N ARG A 525 4.08 13.68 33.41
CA ARG A 525 3.17 14.09 32.32
C ARG A 525 2.83 15.58 32.39
N ARG A 526 2.56 16.10 33.59
CA ARG A 526 2.29 17.52 33.80
C ARG A 526 3.50 18.38 33.42
N LEU A 527 4.71 18.00 33.84
CA LEU A 527 5.96 18.66 33.44
C LEU A 527 6.30 18.44 31.95
N ALA A 528 5.78 17.39 31.32
CA ALA A 528 5.96 17.18 29.89
C ALA A 528 4.97 17.99 29.03
N ALA A 529 3.93 18.56 29.62
CA ALA A 529 2.92 19.35 28.93
C ALA A 529 3.53 20.58 28.24
N ARG A 530 3.02 20.90 27.05
CA ARG A 530 3.52 22.01 26.22
C ARG A 530 3.39 23.35 26.94
N ASP A 531 2.26 23.58 27.63
CA ASP A 531 1.98 24.87 28.29
C ASP A 531 2.91 25.14 29.47
N VAL A 532 3.23 24.09 30.25
CA VAL A 532 4.21 24.18 31.34
C VAL A 532 5.59 24.51 30.80
N LYS A 533 6.02 23.86 29.72
CA LYS A 533 7.28 24.18 29.05
C LYS A 533 7.31 25.60 28.49
N LEU A 534 6.19 26.07 27.94
CA LEU A 534 6.07 27.44 27.44
C LEU A 534 6.16 28.47 28.57
N ALA A 535 5.49 28.23 29.71
CA ALA A 535 5.57 29.10 30.87
C ALA A 535 7.01 29.20 31.40
N VAL A 536 7.69 28.06 31.57
CA VAL A 536 9.10 28.03 31.98
C VAL A 536 9.99 28.70 30.95
N TYR A 537 9.76 28.45 29.66
CA TYR A 537 10.51 29.07 28.58
C TYR A 537 10.42 30.60 28.60
N LYS A 538 9.21 31.16 28.80
CA LYS A 538 8.99 32.61 28.90
C LYS A 538 9.77 33.24 30.06
N VAL A 539 10.03 32.49 31.14
CA VAL A 539 10.92 32.91 32.23
C VAL A 539 12.38 32.81 31.79
N LEU A 540 12.79 31.65 31.23
CA LEU A 540 14.18 31.40 30.81
C LEU A 540 14.70 32.44 29.81
N ILE A 541 13.88 32.88 28.87
CA ILE A 541 14.30 33.86 27.86
C ILE A 541 14.63 35.24 28.47
N ARG A 542 14.08 35.55 29.64
CA ARG A 542 14.31 36.82 30.37
C ARG A 542 15.51 36.76 31.31
N VAL A 543 15.79 35.60 31.92
CA VAL A 543 16.75 35.48 33.04
C VAL A 543 18.07 34.80 32.68
N VAL A 544 18.12 33.99 31.63
CA VAL A 544 19.34 33.23 31.29
C VAL A 544 20.13 33.96 30.20
N PRO A 545 21.47 34.11 30.29
CA PRO A 545 22.26 34.76 29.25
C PRO A 545 22.29 33.96 27.93
N ARG A 546 22.32 34.70 26.80
CA ARG A 546 22.45 34.13 25.44
C ARG A 546 23.88 33.68 25.16
N LYS A 547 23.98 32.60 24.40
CA LYS A 547 25.25 32.03 23.94
C LYS A 547 25.44 32.40 22.46
N LYS A 548 26.29 33.40 22.20
CA LYS A 548 26.60 33.86 20.83
C LYS A 548 27.30 32.78 19.99
N ASP A 549 27.89 31.79 20.65
CA ASP A 549 28.55 30.62 20.07
C ASP A 549 27.60 29.43 19.83
N LEU A 550 26.30 29.54 20.07
CA LEU A 550 25.35 28.41 20.00
C LEU A 550 24.29 28.62 18.92
N VAL A 551 24.21 27.67 17.99
CA VAL A 551 23.21 27.63 16.90
C VAL A 551 22.28 26.43 17.10
N LEU A 552 20.96 26.67 17.02
CA LEU A 552 19.94 25.62 16.98
C LEU A 552 19.42 25.47 15.55
N PHE A 553 19.65 24.30 14.96
CA PHE A 553 19.12 23.91 13.66
C PHE A 553 17.87 23.03 13.81
N GLU A 554 16.88 23.23 12.95
CA GLU A 554 15.73 22.33 12.79
C GLU A 554 15.38 22.20 11.30
N SER A 555 15.02 21.01 10.84
CA SER A 555 14.47 20.79 9.50
C SER A 555 13.34 19.78 9.56
N ASP A 556 12.27 20.00 8.78
CA ASP A 556 11.02 19.22 8.78
C ASP A 556 10.54 18.91 10.21
N CYS A 557 10.45 19.95 11.06
CA CYS A 557 10.07 19.82 12.47
C CYS A 557 10.90 18.76 13.26
N GLY A 558 12.17 18.62 12.91
CA GLY A 558 13.14 17.69 13.53
C GLY A 558 13.12 16.27 12.96
N ARG A 559 12.46 16.04 11.83
CA ARG A 559 12.32 14.71 11.22
C ARG A 559 13.51 14.28 10.37
N GLY A 560 14.48 15.16 10.11
CA GLY A 560 15.68 14.76 9.37
C GLY A 560 16.81 15.79 9.42
N TYR A 561 18.01 15.31 9.08
CA TYR A 561 19.17 16.12 8.73
C TYR A 561 19.16 16.35 7.22
N THR A 562 18.40 17.35 6.76
CA THR A 562 18.12 17.57 5.32
C THR A 562 17.69 19.03 5.05
N GLY A 563 17.50 19.37 3.76
CA GLY A 563 17.05 20.68 3.30
C GLY A 563 18.09 21.79 3.49
N HIS A 564 17.72 23.05 3.25
CA HIS A 564 18.65 24.19 3.36
C HIS A 564 19.41 24.25 4.70
N PRO A 565 18.81 23.97 5.87
CA PRO A 565 19.53 23.98 7.15
C PRO A 565 20.72 23.01 7.21
N ARG A 566 20.65 21.86 6.52
CA ARG A 566 21.76 20.91 6.43
C ARG A 566 22.96 21.53 5.73
N TYR A 567 22.75 22.08 4.54
CA TYR A 567 23.84 22.61 3.72
C TYR A 567 24.47 23.88 4.32
N ILE A 568 23.69 24.70 5.03
CA ILE A 568 24.23 25.80 5.85
C ILE A 568 25.11 25.27 6.98
N HIS A 569 24.67 24.20 7.66
CA HIS A 569 25.47 23.58 8.73
C HIS A 569 26.75 22.94 8.20
N GLU A 570 26.69 22.23 7.07
CA GLU A 570 27.86 21.62 6.43
C GLU A 570 28.86 22.69 5.97
N GLU A 571 28.39 23.83 5.44
CA GLU A 571 29.25 24.95 5.08
C GLU A 571 29.94 25.57 6.30
N LEU A 572 29.23 25.74 7.43
CA LEU A 572 29.84 26.19 8.69
C LEU A 572 30.93 25.22 9.18
N LEU A 573 30.71 23.91 9.04
CA LEU A 573 31.70 22.90 9.39
C LEU A 573 32.91 22.96 8.44
N ARG A 574 32.69 23.10 7.13
CA ARG A 574 33.73 23.21 6.11
C ARG A 574 34.67 24.39 6.37
N ARG A 575 34.13 25.52 6.87
CA ARG A 575 34.90 26.72 7.25
C ARG A 575 35.59 26.64 8.61
N GLY A 576 35.44 25.53 9.35
CA GLY A 576 35.99 25.41 10.70
C GLY A 576 35.37 26.39 11.71
N SER A 577 34.07 26.70 11.55
CA SER A 577 33.37 27.66 12.42
C SER A 577 33.47 27.26 13.90
N LYS A 578 33.73 28.25 14.76
CA LYS A 578 33.71 28.07 16.23
C LYS A 578 32.29 27.97 16.81
N LEU A 579 31.26 28.12 15.98
CA LEU A 579 29.86 27.99 16.39
C LEU A 579 29.53 26.53 16.73
N ARG A 580 29.01 26.31 17.93
CA ARG A 580 28.50 25.01 18.37
C ARG A 580 27.08 24.80 17.85
N ALA A 581 26.95 23.97 16.82
CA ALA A 581 25.68 23.58 16.25
C ALA A 581 24.99 22.46 17.07
N VAL A 582 23.68 22.61 17.29
CA VAL A 582 22.82 21.59 17.90
C VAL A 582 21.57 21.43 17.03
N TRP A 583 21.22 20.20 16.71
CA TRP A 583 20.05 19.88 15.89
C TRP A 583 18.85 19.38 16.71
N SER A 584 17.67 19.89 16.41
CA SER A 584 16.41 19.39 16.95
C SER A 584 16.01 18.07 16.26
N ARG A 585 15.73 17.03 17.05
CA ARG A 585 15.38 15.68 16.56
C ARG A 585 14.06 15.17 17.11
N SER A 586 13.14 14.76 16.25
CA SER A 586 11.88 14.09 16.59
C SER A 586 11.95 12.58 16.31
N SER A 587 12.08 12.19 15.04
CA SER A 587 12.02 10.80 14.57
C SER A 587 13.03 10.45 13.47
N GLY A 588 13.83 11.42 13.01
CA GLY A 588 14.81 11.24 11.94
C GLY A 588 16.11 10.54 12.34
N VAL A 589 16.80 10.01 11.32
CA VAL A 589 18.19 9.55 11.40
C VAL A 589 19.12 10.75 11.23
N PHE A 590 20.16 10.82 12.06
CA PHE A 590 21.15 11.90 12.06
C PHE A 590 22.54 11.27 12.03
N PRO A 591 23.51 11.87 11.31
CA PRO A 591 24.89 11.40 11.33
C PRO A 591 25.48 11.42 12.74
N ALA A 592 26.37 10.47 13.05
CA ALA A 592 26.94 10.29 14.39
C ALA A 592 27.70 11.54 14.91
N HIS A 593 28.31 12.31 14.01
CA HIS A 593 29.04 13.53 14.34
C HIS A 593 28.11 14.72 14.65
N VAL A 594 26.80 14.64 14.33
CA VAL A 594 25.85 15.73 14.56
C VAL A 594 25.30 15.68 15.99
N THR A 595 25.53 16.75 16.75
CA THR A 595 24.96 16.88 18.10
C THR A 595 23.46 17.12 18.02
N THR A 596 22.65 16.19 18.55
CA THR A 596 21.19 16.31 18.54
C THR A 596 20.59 16.55 19.93
N VAL A 597 19.42 17.19 19.95
CA VAL A 597 18.57 17.34 21.13
C VAL A 597 17.15 16.91 20.77
N ARG A 598 16.53 16.09 21.63
CA ARG A 598 15.16 15.62 21.39
C ARG A 598 14.19 16.80 21.40
N ARG A 599 13.48 17.02 20.29
CA ARG A 599 12.49 18.10 20.13
C ARG A 599 11.48 18.09 21.27
N MET A 600 11.16 19.28 21.78
CA MET A 600 10.28 19.49 22.94
C MET A 600 10.69 18.78 24.24
N SER A 601 11.94 18.32 24.38
CA SER A 601 12.51 17.97 25.69
C SER A 601 12.89 19.22 26.49
N TRP A 602 13.09 19.10 27.80
CA TRP A 602 13.60 20.22 28.61
C TRP A 602 14.97 20.71 28.14
N ARG A 603 15.83 19.82 27.65
CA ARG A 603 17.11 20.20 27.03
C ARG A 603 16.89 20.99 25.74
N HIS A 604 15.89 20.65 24.93
CA HIS A 604 15.54 21.44 23.74
C HIS A 604 15.02 22.83 24.13
N VAL A 605 14.09 22.92 25.10
CA VAL A 605 13.57 24.19 25.61
C VAL A 605 14.71 25.08 26.14
N TRP A 606 15.64 24.49 26.88
CA TRP A 606 16.84 25.17 27.39
C TRP A 606 17.78 25.64 26.26
N THR A 607 18.07 24.78 25.29
CA THR A 607 18.89 25.14 24.12
C THR A 607 18.24 26.27 23.32
N MET A 608 16.95 26.16 23.02
CA MET A 608 16.18 27.17 22.29
C MET A 608 16.18 28.50 23.04
N ALA A 609 16.05 28.49 24.37
CA ALA A 609 16.14 29.71 25.15
C ALA A 609 17.54 30.34 25.06
N ARG A 610 18.62 29.53 25.03
CA ARG A 610 20.01 30.01 25.11
C ARG A 610 20.69 30.33 23.80
N ALA A 611 20.29 29.71 22.70
CA ALA A 611 20.95 29.84 21.41
C ALA A 611 20.95 31.30 20.94
N GLY A 612 22.11 31.79 20.51
CA GLY A 612 22.24 33.10 19.85
C GLY A 612 21.67 33.07 18.43
N TRP A 613 21.52 31.88 17.85
CA TRP A 613 21.11 31.69 16.46
C TRP A 613 20.10 30.55 16.33
N TRP A 614 19.03 30.80 15.58
CA TRP A 614 18.08 29.78 15.13
C TRP A 614 18.13 29.70 13.60
N VAL A 615 18.17 28.48 13.07
CA VAL A 615 18.06 28.20 11.63
C VAL A 615 17.02 27.11 11.43
N ASP A 616 16.01 27.37 10.61
CA ASP A 616 14.93 26.41 10.37
C ASP A 616 14.29 26.54 8.98
N SER A 617 13.55 25.50 8.55
CA SER A 617 12.88 25.41 7.24
C SER A 617 11.34 25.40 7.27
N HIS A 618 10.71 25.10 8.41
CA HIS A 618 9.24 24.93 8.49
C HIS A 618 8.59 25.74 9.61
N GLY A 619 9.36 26.09 10.64
CA GLY A 619 8.94 26.90 11.78
C GLY A 619 9.37 26.28 13.10
N MET A 620 10.09 27.06 13.92
CA MET A 620 10.28 26.74 15.33
C MET A 620 8.93 26.63 16.06
N PRO A 621 8.81 25.78 17.11
CA PRO A 621 7.54 25.48 17.76
C PRO A 621 6.62 26.69 17.96
N LEU A 622 5.39 26.59 17.45
CA LEU A 622 4.38 27.66 17.51
C LEU A 622 4.14 28.11 18.96
N GLY A 623 3.88 29.41 19.15
CA GLY A 623 3.63 30.03 20.46
C GLY A 623 4.86 30.22 21.36
N PHE A 624 6.04 29.72 20.99
CA PHE A 624 7.30 30.01 21.68
C PHE A 624 7.93 31.29 21.11
N PRO A 625 8.00 32.40 21.86
CA PRO A 625 8.53 33.66 21.34
C PRO A 625 10.04 33.61 21.14
N LYS A 626 10.56 34.30 20.13
CA LYS A 626 12.02 34.42 19.92
C LYS A 626 12.67 35.17 21.10
N PRO A 627 13.75 34.66 21.72
CA PRO A 627 14.47 35.37 22.77
C PRO A 627 15.08 36.68 22.24
N ARG A 628 15.09 37.73 23.06
CA ARG A 628 15.81 38.97 22.70
C ARG A 628 17.30 38.68 22.52
N GLY A 629 17.89 39.21 21.44
CA GLY A 629 19.30 39.00 21.07
C GLY A 629 19.59 37.67 20.36
N THR A 630 18.59 36.82 20.12
CA THR A 630 18.71 35.68 19.20
C THR A 630 18.38 36.12 17.78
N ARG A 631 19.21 35.74 16.81
CA ARG A 631 18.96 35.91 15.38
C ARG A 631 18.31 34.65 14.79
N TYR A 632 17.24 34.80 14.02
CA TYR A 632 16.48 33.69 13.42
C TYR A 632 16.48 33.79 11.89
N LEU A 633 17.18 32.85 11.25
CA LEU A 633 17.14 32.61 9.82
C LEU A 633 16.03 31.61 9.48
N GLN A 634 15.05 32.05 8.72
CA GLN A 634 14.07 31.17 8.08
C GLN A 634 14.57 30.84 6.67
N THR A 635 14.62 29.55 6.34
CA THR A 635 15.08 29.08 5.03
C THR A 635 13.94 28.65 4.12
N TRP A 636 12.74 28.46 4.69
CA TRP A 636 11.63 27.79 4.03
C TRP A 636 12.07 26.42 3.48
N HIS A 637 11.31 25.83 2.55
CA HIS A 637 11.56 24.46 2.07
C HIS A 637 11.34 24.27 0.57
N GLY A 638 11.43 25.35 -0.21
CA GLY A 638 11.43 25.32 -1.67
C GLY A 638 10.68 26.46 -2.35
N GLN A 639 10.60 26.39 -3.67
CA GLN A 639 9.84 27.33 -4.50
C GLN A 639 8.32 27.22 -4.24
N GLY A 640 7.63 28.36 -4.20
CA GLY A 640 6.20 28.45 -3.92
C GLY A 640 5.34 28.26 -5.18
N ILE A 641 5.00 27.01 -5.52
CA ILE A 641 4.07 26.70 -6.63
C ILE A 641 2.61 26.67 -6.15
N LYS A 642 2.40 26.19 -4.93
CA LYS A 642 1.09 26.10 -4.29
C LYS A 642 0.76 27.40 -3.57
N SER A 643 -0.52 27.64 -3.30
CA SER A 643 -0.93 28.74 -2.41
C SER A 643 -0.32 28.54 -1.02
N ILE A 644 0.39 29.54 -0.51
CA ILE A 644 1.15 29.50 0.76
C ILE A 644 0.69 30.66 1.66
N GLY A 645 0.93 30.54 2.97
CA GLY A 645 0.68 31.64 3.91
C GLY A 645 -0.81 31.98 3.98
N LEU A 646 -1.12 33.27 3.99
CA LEU A 646 -2.48 33.80 4.07
C LEU A 646 -3.35 33.46 2.86
N ASP A 647 -2.75 32.99 1.76
CA ASP A 647 -3.46 32.55 0.56
C ASP A 647 -3.77 31.04 0.56
N ALA A 648 -3.17 30.28 1.48
CA ALA A 648 -3.42 28.86 1.63
C ALA A 648 -4.86 28.59 2.13
N PRO A 649 -5.53 27.49 1.74
CA PRO A 649 -6.95 27.27 2.04
C PRO A 649 -7.32 27.35 3.52
N ASP A 650 -6.41 26.93 4.40
CA ASP A 650 -6.57 26.93 5.86
C ASP A 650 -6.50 28.32 6.48
N LEU A 651 -5.89 29.30 5.78
CA LEU A 651 -5.72 30.68 6.23
C LEU A 651 -6.45 31.71 5.33
N ARG A 652 -6.94 31.29 4.15
CA ARG A 652 -7.70 32.12 3.20
C ARG A 652 -9.06 32.54 3.77
N GLY A 653 -9.65 31.73 4.65
CA GLY A 653 -10.87 32.10 5.38
C GLY A 653 -10.63 33.26 6.34
N ASP A 654 -11.67 34.07 6.57
CA ASP A 654 -11.59 35.29 7.39
C ASP A 654 -11.68 34.96 8.90
N PHE A 655 -10.75 34.13 9.38
CA PHE A 655 -10.64 33.74 10.78
C PHE A 655 -9.49 34.54 11.43
N PRO A 656 -9.77 35.52 12.31
CA PRO A 656 -8.76 36.43 12.83
C PRO A 656 -7.62 35.71 13.58
N GLY A 657 -7.98 34.73 14.42
CA GLY A 657 -7.02 34.03 15.29
C GLY A 657 -5.88 33.29 14.57
N PRO A 658 -6.17 32.35 13.65
CA PRO A 658 -5.13 31.65 12.88
C PRO A 658 -4.25 32.59 12.04
N ARG A 659 -4.82 33.64 11.43
CA ARG A 659 -4.08 34.64 10.65
C ARG A 659 -3.15 35.47 11.52
N GLU A 660 -3.61 35.91 12.69
CA GLU A 660 -2.77 36.61 13.67
C GLU A 660 -1.64 35.72 14.22
N GLU A 661 -1.92 34.45 14.52
CA GLU A 661 -0.88 33.50 14.95
C GLU A 661 0.16 33.32 13.84
N TRP A 662 -0.26 33.20 12.57
CA TRP A 662 0.63 33.13 11.41
C TRP A 662 1.53 34.38 11.30
N ARG A 663 0.95 35.58 11.34
CA ARG A 663 1.70 36.85 11.33
C ARG A 663 2.69 36.94 12.49
N ALA A 664 2.27 36.54 13.69
CA ALA A 664 3.15 36.51 14.86
C ALA A 664 4.32 35.53 14.69
N ASN A 665 4.13 34.45 13.92
CA ASN A 665 5.22 33.51 13.60
C ASN A 665 6.21 34.10 12.61
N VAL A 666 5.71 34.71 11.53
CA VAL A 666 6.51 35.37 10.49
C VAL A 666 7.34 36.52 11.09
N ALA A 667 6.74 37.30 11.99
CA ALA A 667 7.41 38.41 12.68
C ALA A 667 8.61 37.98 13.54
N ARG A 668 8.80 36.67 13.79
CA ARG A 668 9.99 36.17 14.50
C ARG A 668 11.23 36.15 13.61
N TRP A 669 11.10 36.12 12.28
CA TRP A 669 12.23 35.93 11.38
C TRP A 669 13.06 37.20 11.24
N ASP A 670 14.37 37.11 11.43
CA ASP A 670 15.30 38.22 11.20
C ASP A 670 15.87 38.24 9.78
N ALA A 671 15.82 37.09 9.09
CA ALA A 671 16.17 36.98 7.68
C ALA A 671 15.42 35.80 7.06
N LEU A 672 15.11 35.93 5.77
CA LEU A 672 14.50 34.89 4.95
C LEU A 672 15.42 34.55 3.77
N VAL A 673 15.74 33.27 3.56
CA VAL A 673 16.44 32.84 2.34
C VAL A 673 15.47 32.90 1.14
N SER A 674 15.94 33.48 0.04
CA SER A 674 15.20 33.53 -1.22
C SER A 674 15.90 32.70 -2.30
N PRO A 675 15.22 31.69 -2.86
CA PRO A 675 15.64 30.97 -4.07
C PRO A 675 15.71 31.83 -5.32
N GLY A 676 15.00 32.96 -5.38
CA GLY A 676 14.98 33.83 -6.56
C GLY A 676 13.78 34.77 -6.62
N ALA A 677 13.72 35.58 -7.69
CA ALA A 677 12.71 36.62 -7.85
C ALA A 677 11.26 36.09 -7.82
N GLU A 678 11.01 34.91 -8.38
CA GLU A 678 9.66 34.35 -8.43
C GLU A 678 9.16 33.89 -7.06
N PHE A 679 10.04 33.38 -6.21
CA PHE A 679 9.72 33.12 -4.80
C PHE A 679 9.33 34.41 -4.08
N GLU A 680 10.06 35.51 -4.31
CA GLU A 680 9.77 36.79 -3.66
C GLU A 680 8.43 37.36 -4.10
N ARG A 681 8.13 37.28 -5.41
CA ARG A 681 6.88 37.76 -6.00
C ARG A 681 5.65 37.15 -5.34
N THR A 682 5.73 35.87 -4.95
CA THR A 682 4.58 35.16 -4.37
C THR A 682 4.67 35.03 -2.86
N PHE A 683 5.80 34.62 -2.30
CA PHE A 683 5.93 34.31 -0.88
C PHE A 683 5.85 35.56 0.00
N ILE A 684 6.48 36.67 -0.40
CA ILE A 684 6.53 37.87 0.45
C ILE A 684 5.13 38.45 0.66
N PRO A 685 4.31 38.71 -0.38
CA PRO A 685 2.94 39.20 -0.21
C PRO A 685 2.07 38.22 0.58
N SER A 686 2.08 36.93 0.24
CA SER A 686 1.23 35.92 0.90
C SER A 686 1.56 35.71 2.39
N ASN A 687 2.72 36.16 2.85
CA ASN A 687 3.14 36.05 4.26
C ASN A 687 3.25 37.40 4.97
N GLU A 688 3.00 38.52 4.28
CA GLU A 688 3.18 39.88 4.80
C GLU A 688 4.58 40.08 5.43
N TYR A 689 5.61 39.46 4.86
CA TYR A 689 6.97 39.54 5.41
C TYR A 689 7.63 40.88 5.06
N ALA A 690 8.07 41.63 6.07
CA ALA A 690 8.70 42.95 5.89
C ALA A 690 10.20 42.97 6.27
N GLY A 691 10.79 41.82 6.58
CA GLY A 691 12.18 41.72 7.02
C GLY A 691 13.20 41.52 5.88
N PRO A 692 14.50 41.43 6.22
CA PRO A 692 15.57 41.19 5.25
C PRO A 692 15.42 39.87 4.47
N VAL A 693 15.64 39.95 3.16
CA VAL A 693 15.61 38.79 2.26
C VAL A 693 17.01 38.54 1.68
N LEU A 694 17.53 37.32 1.87
CA LEU A 694 18.83 36.87 1.40
C LEU A 694 18.70 36.25 0.01
N ARG A 695 18.93 37.05 -1.04
CA ARG A 695 18.82 36.67 -2.46
C ARG A 695 20.06 35.92 -2.94
N HIS A 696 20.19 34.68 -2.50
CA HIS A 696 21.41 33.91 -2.69
C HIS A 696 21.19 32.56 -3.36
N GLY A 697 19.95 32.23 -3.74
CA GLY A 697 19.58 30.90 -4.22
C GLY A 697 19.30 29.95 -3.05
N SER A 698 19.19 28.67 -3.37
CA SER A 698 18.82 27.63 -2.41
C SER A 698 20.05 26.89 -1.90
N PRO A 699 20.41 26.97 -0.59
CA PRO A 699 21.55 26.22 -0.05
C PRO A 699 21.54 24.71 -0.35
N ARG A 700 20.35 24.10 -0.44
CA ARG A 700 20.21 22.69 -0.79
C ARG A 700 20.47 22.36 -2.25
N CYS A 701 20.40 23.35 -3.15
CA CYS A 701 20.59 23.15 -4.58
C CYS A 701 22.07 23.29 -4.98
N ASP A 702 22.95 23.73 -4.08
CA ASP A 702 24.39 23.79 -4.35
C ASP A 702 24.95 22.43 -4.79
N VAL A 703 24.52 21.34 -4.14
CA VAL A 703 24.93 19.98 -4.53
C VAL A 703 24.31 19.53 -5.86
N LEU A 704 23.14 20.06 -6.23
CA LEU A 704 22.49 19.75 -7.52
C LEU A 704 23.20 20.45 -8.67
N PHE A 705 23.82 21.61 -8.39
CA PHE A 705 24.61 22.37 -9.34
C PHE A 705 25.98 21.74 -9.58
N HIS A 706 26.71 21.41 -8.50
CA HIS A 706 28.05 20.80 -8.61
C HIS A 706 28.03 19.30 -8.91
N GLY A 707 26.92 18.64 -8.57
CA GLY A 707 26.85 17.18 -8.49
C GLY A 707 27.48 16.63 -7.20
N ASP A 708 27.20 15.35 -6.94
CA ASP A 708 27.90 14.53 -5.96
C ASP A 708 28.19 13.18 -6.64
N PRO A 709 29.46 12.89 -7.00
CA PRO A 709 29.84 11.63 -7.66
C PRO A 709 29.41 10.37 -6.90
N GLU A 710 29.30 10.46 -5.57
CA GLU A 710 28.93 9.33 -4.72
C GLU A 710 27.41 9.21 -4.51
N ALA A 711 26.62 10.26 -4.77
CA ALA A 711 25.18 10.24 -4.53
C ALA A 711 24.48 9.13 -5.31
N ALA A 712 24.75 9.05 -6.62
CA ALA A 712 24.18 8.00 -7.46
C ALA A 712 24.62 6.59 -7.01
N ALA A 713 25.88 6.42 -6.60
CA ALA A 713 26.40 5.16 -6.10
C ALA A 713 25.74 4.74 -4.77
N ARG A 714 25.53 5.70 -3.84
CA ARG A 714 24.80 5.47 -2.58
C ARG A 714 23.37 5.01 -2.85
N VAL A 715 22.63 5.72 -3.70
CA VAL A 715 21.24 5.36 -4.05
C VAL A 715 21.18 3.97 -4.67
N ARG A 716 22.07 3.67 -5.64
CA ARG A 716 22.11 2.35 -6.29
C ARG A 716 22.42 1.23 -5.30
N ARG A 717 23.34 1.44 -4.35
CA ARG A 717 23.67 0.43 -3.33
C ARG A 717 22.55 0.25 -2.30
N GLU A 718 22.00 1.34 -1.77
CA GLU A 718 20.97 1.29 -0.72
C GLU A 718 19.61 0.80 -1.23
N LEU A 719 19.26 1.14 -2.47
CA LEU A 719 18.02 0.68 -3.12
C LEU A 719 18.24 -0.55 -4.01
N GLU A 720 19.46 -1.12 -4.04
CA GLU A 720 19.80 -2.32 -4.80
C GLU A 720 19.37 -2.23 -6.28
N ILE A 721 19.78 -1.14 -6.93
CA ILE A 721 19.50 -0.84 -8.34
C ILE A 721 20.67 -1.36 -9.18
N PRO A 722 20.44 -2.23 -10.19
CA PRO A 722 21.49 -2.72 -11.07
C PRO A 722 22.21 -1.59 -11.80
N ALA A 723 23.53 -1.72 -11.98
CA ALA A 723 24.36 -0.69 -12.61
C ALA A 723 23.93 -0.36 -14.05
N ALA A 724 23.46 -1.35 -14.81
CA ALA A 724 23.01 -1.19 -16.19
C ALA A 724 21.65 -0.48 -16.35
N LYS A 725 20.87 -0.34 -15.27
CA LYS A 725 19.52 0.25 -15.33
C LYS A 725 19.58 1.76 -15.16
N LYS A 726 18.77 2.46 -15.95
CA LYS A 726 18.45 3.88 -15.74
C LYS A 726 17.42 4.03 -14.61
N ILE A 727 17.39 5.20 -13.97
CA ILE A 727 16.55 5.48 -12.80
C ILE A 727 15.49 6.52 -13.14
N VAL A 728 14.22 6.13 -13.02
CA VAL A 728 13.11 7.08 -12.99
C VAL A 728 12.73 7.34 -11.54
N VAL A 729 12.84 8.58 -11.06
CA VAL A 729 12.26 8.94 -9.76
C VAL A 729 10.84 9.41 -9.99
N TYR A 730 9.86 8.73 -9.39
CA TYR A 730 8.46 9.15 -9.42
C TYR A 730 8.05 9.71 -8.06
N ALA A 731 7.79 11.01 -8.02
CA ALA A 731 7.48 11.78 -6.82
C ALA A 731 6.13 12.51 -6.95
N PRO A 732 4.99 11.79 -6.86
CA PRO A 732 3.68 12.42 -6.92
C PRO A 732 3.37 13.18 -5.63
N THR A 733 2.58 14.25 -5.73
CA THR A 733 2.17 15.02 -4.56
C THR A 733 1.07 14.34 -3.76
N TYR A 734 1.08 14.56 -2.44
CA TYR A 734 0.03 14.09 -1.54
C TYR A 734 -1.33 14.69 -1.92
N ARG A 735 -2.40 13.90 -1.81
CA ARG A 735 -3.80 14.33 -1.96
C ARG A 735 -4.52 14.29 -0.62
N ASP A 736 -5.12 15.41 -0.24
CA ASP A 736 -5.79 15.54 1.06
C ASP A 736 -7.13 14.76 1.08
N LEU A 737 -7.82 14.66 -0.07
CA LEU A 737 -9.12 14.01 -0.21
C LEU A 737 -9.03 12.50 -0.49
N THR A 738 -7.96 12.03 -1.11
CA THR A 738 -7.76 10.62 -1.53
C THR A 738 -6.51 10.02 -0.89
N ARG A 739 -6.47 10.02 0.44
CA ARG A 739 -5.32 9.54 1.22
C ARG A 739 -4.87 8.13 0.79
N GLY A 740 -3.61 8.01 0.35
CA GLY A 740 -3.01 6.74 -0.05
C GLY A 740 -3.15 6.38 -1.53
N ALA A 741 -3.62 7.31 -2.36
CA ALA A 741 -3.81 7.13 -3.81
C ALA A 741 -2.97 8.10 -4.67
N SER A 742 -1.87 8.66 -4.16
CA SER A 742 -1.05 9.60 -4.94
C SER A 742 -0.27 8.93 -6.08
N VAL A 743 0.02 7.64 -5.97
CA VAL A 743 0.55 6.83 -7.08
C VAL A 743 -0.61 6.51 -8.02
N ARG A 744 -0.71 7.27 -9.12
CA ARG A 744 -1.81 7.19 -10.09
C ARG A 744 -1.46 6.38 -11.34
N ALA A 745 -0.17 6.33 -11.69
CA ALA A 745 0.31 5.50 -12.79
C ALA A 745 0.06 4.00 -12.53
N ASP A 746 -0.33 3.27 -13.56
CA ASP A 746 -0.40 1.81 -13.52
C ASP A 746 1.02 1.23 -13.53
N LEU A 747 1.47 0.76 -12.37
CA LEU A 747 2.83 0.26 -12.21
C LEU A 747 3.09 -1.02 -13.02
N HIS A 748 2.06 -1.82 -13.34
CA HIS A 748 2.23 -3.02 -14.17
C HIS A 748 2.48 -2.62 -15.62
N GLU A 749 1.73 -1.62 -16.12
CA GLU A 749 1.94 -1.07 -17.46
C GLU A 749 3.31 -0.41 -17.60
N LEU A 750 3.75 0.38 -16.60
CA LEU A 750 5.10 0.93 -16.58
C LEU A 750 6.19 -0.15 -16.57
N ALA A 751 6.00 -1.24 -15.81
CA ALA A 751 6.96 -2.33 -15.76
C ALA A 751 7.06 -3.06 -17.11
N ALA A 752 5.93 -3.28 -17.78
CA ALA A 752 5.89 -3.91 -19.10
C ALA A 752 6.59 -3.06 -20.16
N GLU A 753 6.41 -1.74 -20.12
CA GLU A 753 7.00 -0.83 -21.10
C GLU A 753 8.48 -0.51 -20.79
N LEU A 754 8.83 -0.26 -19.53
CA LEU A 754 10.14 0.32 -19.18
C LEU A 754 11.09 -0.67 -18.48
N GLY A 755 10.59 -1.83 -18.03
CA GLY A 755 11.29 -2.68 -17.09
C GLY A 755 12.63 -3.25 -17.56
N ASP A 756 12.86 -3.33 -18.87
CA ASP A 756 14.12 -3.85 -19.42
C ASP A 756 15.26 -2.84 -19.39
N GLU A 757 14.98 -1.54 -19.35
CA GLU A 757 16.01 -0.49 -19.29
C GLU A 757 15.99 0.33 -17.99
N TRP A 758 14.83 0.43 -17.34
CA TRP A 758 14.60 1.37 -16.25
C TRP A 758 14.24 0.67 -14.94
N VAL A 759 14.52 1.35 -13.84
CA VAL A 759 14.04 1.05 -12.49
C VAL A 759 13.28 2.26 -11.96
N LEU A 760 12.10 2.02 -11.41
CA LEU A 760 11.24 3.08 -10.86
C LEU A 760 11.51 3.25 -9.36
N VAL A 761 11.90 4.45 -8.94
CA VAL A 761 12.08 4.82 -7.54
C VAL A 761 10.89 5.65 -7.08
N LEU A 762 10.02 5.06 -6.24
CA LEU A 762 8.80 5.71 -5.75
C LEU A 762 9.08 6.55 -4.49
N ARG A 763 9.02 7.88 -4.64
CA ARG A 763 9.14 8.85 -3.54
C ARG A 763 7.77 9.39 -3.16
N THR A 764 6.96 8.57 -2.49
CA THR A 764 5.67 8.98 -1.93
C THR A 764 5.84 9.81 -0.66
N HIS A 765 4.81 10.57 -0.27
CA HIS A 765 4.84 11.33 0.97
C HIS A 765 4.98 10.40 2.20
N PRO A 766 5.73 10.75 3.27
CA PRO A 766 5.98 9.85 4.40
C PRO A 766 4.74 9.39 5.18
N ILE A 767 3.61 10.10 5.05
CA ILE A 767 2.33 9.73 5.68
C ILE A 767 1.59 8.67 4.85
N GLU A 768 1.87 8.57 3.56
CA GLU A 768 1.26 7.57 2.69
C GLU A 768 1.83 6.19 2.95
N LYS A 769 0.94 5.19 2.86
CA LYS A 769 1.28 3.78 3.04
C LYS A 769 1.15 3.02 1.72
N HIS A 770 1.60 3.62 0.63
CA HIS A 770 1.67 2.89 -0.64
C HIS A 770 2.68 1.75 -0.51
N VAL A 771 2.29 0.55 -0.94
CA VAL A 771 3.12 -0.65 -0.90
C VAL A 771 3.23 -1.17 -2.33
N ILE A 772 4.46 -1.26 -2.82
CA ILE A 772 4.75 -1.83 -4.14
C ILE A 772 4.28 -3.29 -4.16
N PRO A 773 3.45 -3.70 -5.14
CA PRO A 773 3.08 -5.10 -5.34
C PRO A 773 4.30 -6.00 -5.43
N GLN A 774 4.23 -7.19 -4.84
CA GLN A 774 5.41 -8.07 -4.71
C GLN A 774 6.03 -8.43 -6.06
N ASP A 775 5.18 -8.68 -7.04
CA ASP A 775 5.46 -9.00 -8.43
C ASP A 775 6.11 -7.84 -9.21
N LEU A 776 6.13 -6.63 -8.66
CA LEU A 776 6.81 -5.46 -9.26
C LEU A 776 8.11 -5.08 -8.56
N ARG A 777 8.54 -5.82 -7.54
CA ARG A 777 9.74 -5.48 -6.76
C ARG A 777 11.05 -5.64 -7.53
N TRP A 778 11.05 -6.35 -8.66
CA TRP A 778 12.18 -6.38 -9.57
C TRP A 778 12.35 -5.01 -10.27
N PHE A 779 11.24 -4.38 -10.66
CA PHE A 779 11.18 -3.10 -11.39
C PHE A 779 11.20 -1.85 -10.50
N ALA A 780 10.49 -1.86 -9.36
CA ALA A 780 10.26 -0.67 -8.55
C ALA A 780 10.92 -0.75 -7.15
N ARG A 781 11.33 0.40 -6.60
CA ARG A 781 11.94 0.57 -5.27
C ARG A 781 11.20 1.62 -4.46
N GLN A 782 10.91 1.31 -3.20
CA GLN A 782 10.25 2.24 -2.28
C GLN A 782 11.28 3.20 -1.68
N ALA A 783 11.12 4.50 -1.91
CA ALA A 783 12.01 5.54 -1.41
C ALA A 783 11.31 6.61 -0.57
N GLY A 784 10.05 6.43 -0.15
CA GLY A 784 9.34 7.38 0.73
C GLY A 784 10.03 7.66 2.07
N GLY A 785 10.83 6.72 2.58
CA GLY A 785 11.63 6.87 3.81
C GLY A 785 13.11 7.22 3.58
N TYR A 786 13.53 7.42 2.33
CA TYR A 786 14.92 7.73 2.00
C TYR A 786 15.37 9.06 2.64
N PRO A 787 16.54 9.14 3.31
CA PRO A 787 16.87 10.28 4.16
C PRO A 787 17.04 11.62 3.42
N GLU A 788 17.74 11.62 2.29
CA GLU A 788 18.08 12.83 1.52
C GLU A 788 17.48 12.76 0.11
N VAL A 789 16.64 13.73 -0.25
CA VAL A 789 15.99 13.75 -1.56
C VAL A 789 16.98 14.09 -2.68
N ASN A 790 17.96 14.95 -2.41
CA ASN A 790 18.95 15.36 -3.41
C ASN A 790 19.80 14.18 -3.93
N ASP A 791 20.06 13.18 -3.08
CA ASP A 791 20.72 11.94 -3.51
C ASP A 791 19.90 11.24 -4.60
N LEU A 792 18.57 11.16 -4.41
CA LEU A 792 17.65 10.59 -5.41
C LEU A 792 17.60 11.43 -6.68
N LEU A 793 17.56 12.77 -6.56
CA LEU A 793 17.55 13.67 -7.71
C LEU A 793 18.83 13.55 -8.54
N LEU A 794 19.99 13.49 -7.89
CA LEU A 794 21.27 13.29 -8.57
C LEU A 794 21.37 11.91 -9.22
N ALA A 795 20.81 10.88 -8.58
CA ALA A 795 20.75 9.53 -9.14
C ALA A 795 19.77 9.37 -10.30
N ALA A 796 18.71 10.20 -10.37
CA ALA A 796 17.67 10.08 -11.38
C ALA A 796 18.20 10.41 -12.77
N ASP A 797 17.77 9.66 -13.77
CA ASP A 797 17.91 9.99 -15.18
C ASP A 797 16.71 10.82 -15.66
N VAL A 798 15.50 10.51 -15.14
CA VAL A 798 14.25 11.25 -15.38
C VAL A 798 13.50 11.45 -14.07
N LEU A 799 12.95 12.65 -13.86
CA LEU A 799 11.98 12.90 -12.78
C LEU A 799 10.56 12.86 -13.33
N VAL A 800 9.73 11.99 -12.78
CA VAL A 800 8.27 12.03 -12.96
C VAL A 800 7.64 12.69 -11.74
N THR A 801 6.84 13.72 -11.95
CA THR A 801 6.12 14.38 -10.85
C THR A 801 4.78 14.93 -11.34
N ASP A 802 4.15 15.76 -10.52
CA ASP A 802 2.93 16.49 -10.85
C ASP A 802 3.06 17.93 -10.35
N TYR A 803 2.31 18.34 -9.35
CA TYR A 803 2.24 19.70 -8.82
C TYR A 803 3.28 19.95 -7.71
N SER A 804 4.48 19.35 -7.83
CA SER A 804 5.53 19.37 -6.80
C SER A 804 6.54 20.48 -7.03
N SER A 805 6.88 21.25 -5.99
CA SER A 805 7.99 22.22 -6.03
C SER A 805 9.36 21.56 -6.31
N LEU A 806 9.45 20.23 -6.21
CA LEU A 806 10.64 19.45 -6.54
C LEU A 806 11.09 19.66 -8.00
N MET A 807 10.17 20.00 -8.91
CA MET A 807 10.50 20.32 -10.29
C MET A 807 11.49 21.50 -10.39
N CYS A 808 11.40 22.47 -9.47
CA CYS A 808 12.28 23.63 -9.46
C CYS A 808 13.69 23.27 -8.97
N ASP A 809 13.80 22.40 -7.96
CA ASP A 809 15.10 21.93 -7.49
C ASP A 809 15.77 21.07 -8.58
N PHE A 810 15.01 20.15 -9.18
CA PHE A 810 15.51 19.23 -10.19
C PHE A 810 15.94 19.93 -11.48
N ALA A 811 15.31 21.05 -11.84
CA ALA A 811 15.70 21.87 -12.99
C ALA A 811 17.16 22.34 -12.96
N VAL A 812 17.77 22.43 -11.76
CA VAL A 812 19.20 22.76 -11.58
C VAL A 812 20.10 21.71 -12.22
N THR A 813 19.69 20.44 -12.23
CA THR A 813 20.48 19.32 -12.76
C THR A 813 20.55 19.30 -14.28
N GLY A 814 19.66 20.02 -14.98
CA GLY A 814 19.55 19.97 -16.44
C GLY A 814 18.93 18.69 -17.00
N LYS A 815 18.43 17.80 -16.15
CA LYS A 815 17.88 16.49 -16.54
C LYS A 815 16.38 16.55 -16.87
N PRO A 816 15.88 15.65 -17.74
CA PRO A 816 14.49 15.65 -18.20
C PRO A 816 13.44 15.41 -17.11
N MET A 817 12.27 16.01 -17.29
CA MET A 817 11.11 15.91 -16.41
C MET A 817 9.84 15.55 -17.19
N VAL A 818 8.97 14.72 -16.60
CA VAL A 818 7.65 14.38 -17.15
C VAL A 818 6.57 14.57 -16.06
N PHE A 819 5.40 15.08 -16.46
CA PHE A 819 4.35 15.46 -15.53
C PHE A 819 3.08 14.63 -15.75
N LEU A 820 2.68 13.83 -14.77
CA LEU A 820 1.40 13.11 -14.80
C LEU A 820 0.30 13.98 -14.17
N VAL A 821 -0.63 14.49 -14.98
CA VAL A 821 -1.63 15.50 -14.58
C VAL A 821 -3.07 15.06 -14.89
N ASP A 822 -3.35 13.76 -14.74
CA ASP A 822 -4.68 13.16 -15.01
C ASP A 822 -5.85 13.79 -14.21
N ASP A 823 -5.54 14.47 -13.10
CA ASP A 823 -6.49 15.01 -12.14
C ASP A 823 -6.46 16.55 -12.10
N TRP A 824 -5.83 17.22 -13.07
CA TRP A 824 -5.58 18.68 -13.04
C TRP A 824 -6.83 19.50 -12.78
N GLU A 825 -7.91 19.21 -13.50
CA GLU A 825 -9.19 19.91 -13.38
C GLU A 825 -9.79 19.81 -11.98
N THR A 826 -9.61 18.67 -11.33
CA THR A 826 -10.05 18.47 -9.94
C THR A 826 -9.09 19.18 -8.99
N TYR A 827 -7.78 18.94 -9.14
CA TYR A 827 -6.73 19.48 -8.26
C TYR A 827 -6.80 21.01 -8.14
N ARG A 828 -6.94 21.70 -9.28
CA ARG A 828 -7.00 23.17 -9.31
C ARG A 828 -8.26 23.76 -8.67
N ARG A 829 -9.37 23.01 -8.64
CA ARG A 829 -10.68 23.49 -8.14
C ARG A 829 -10.93 23.12 -6.67
N THR A 830 -10.44 21.98 -6.20
CA THR A 830 -10.84 21.41 -4.90
C THR A 830 -9.71 21.24 -3.89
N GLU A 831 -8.44 21.26 -4.31
CA GLU A 831 -7.29 21.11 -3.39
C GLU A 831 -6.63 22.46 -3.07
N ARG A 832 -5.36 22.47 -2.63
CA ARG A 832 -4.63 23.63 -2.09
C ARG A 832 -4.54 24.85 -3.01
N GLY A 833 -5.00 24.72 -4.25
CA GLY A 833 -4.86 25.72 -5.31
C GLY A 833 -3.42 25.83 -5.79
N SER A 834 -3.26 26.03 -7.09
CA SER A 834 -1.97 26.38 -7.70
C SER A 834 -1.95 27.87 -8.02
N GLN A 835 -0.80 28.51 -7.85
CA GLN A 835 -0.62 29.89 -8.32
C GLN A 835 -0.40 29.96 -9.84
N TYR A 836 -0.16 28.82 -10.48
CA TYR A 836 0.19 28.69 -11.89
C TYR A 836 -0.63 27.61 -12.59
N ASP A 837 -0.84 27.77 -13.89
CA ASP A 837 -1.30 26.69 -14.75
C ASP A 837 -0.10 25.80 -15.12
N LEU A 838 -0.02 24.59 -14.53
CA LEU A 838 1.16 23.74 -14.65
C LEU A 838 1.48 23.37 -16.12
N PRO A 839 0.51 22.93 -16.96
CA PRO A 839 0.73 22.73 -18.39
C PRO A 839 1.41 23.87 -19.15
N GLU A 840 1.19 25.14 -18.74
CA GLU A 840 1.80 26.30 -19.37
C GLU A 840 3.26 26.49 -18.96
N ILE A 841 3.59 26.26 -17.69
CA ILE A 841 4.94 26.52 -17.16
C ILE A 841 5.85 25.28 -17.18
N ALA A 842 5.32 24.07 -17.35
CA ALA A 842 6.09 22.85 -17.16
C ALA A 842 7.33 22.78 -18.09
N PRO A 843 8.53 22.41 -17.58
CA PRO A 843 9.75 22.24 -18.38
C PRO A 843 9.77 20.97 -19.24
N GLY A 844 8.69 20.18 -19.25
CA GLY A 844 8.57 18.91 -19.96
C GLY A 844 7.11 18.54 -20.24
N PRO A 845 6.87 17.38 -20.88
CA PRO A 845 5.52 16.98 -21.30
C PRO A 845 4.58 16.75 -20.11
N CYS A 846 3.34 17.24 -20.27
CA CYS A 846 2.23 16.96 -19.37
C CYS A 846 1.32 15.89 -20.00
N VAL A 847 1.19 14.76 -19.33
CA VAL A 847 0.43 13.59 -19.81
C VAL A 847 -0.66 13.20 -18.82
N THR A 848 -1.68 12.51 -19.29
CA THR A 848 -2.83 12.10 -18.46
C THR A 848 -3.03 10.59 -18.40
N THR A 849 -2.19 9.80 -19.08
CA THR A 849 -2.28 8.34 -19.11
C THR A 849 -0.94 7.70 -18.79
N THR A 850 -0.95 6.47 -18.27
CA THR A 850 0.26 5.69 -18.01
C THR A 850 1.04 5.37 -19.29
N ARG A 851 0.32 5.06 -20.37
CA ARG A 851 0.91 4.79 -21.68
C ARG A 851 1.74 5.97 -22.19
N ASP A 852 1.14 7.17 -22.18
CA ASP A 852 1.81 8.38 -22.63
C ASP A 852 2.97 8.75 -21.69
N LEU A 853 2.82 8.47 -20.40
CA LEU A 853 3.90 8.60 -19.42
C LEU A 853 5.10 7.72 -19.77
N ALA A 854 4.88 6.45 -20.11
CA ALA A 854 5.96 5.54 -20.51
C ALA A 854 6.66 6.02 -21.78
N ALA A 855 5.90 6.47 -22.78
CA ALA A 855 6.45 7.05 -24.01
C ALA A 855 7.30 8.31 -23.73
N ALA A 856 6.77 9.22 -22.91
CA ALA A 856 7.46 10.45 -22.54
C ALA A 856 8.73 10.21 -21.69
N ILE A 857 8.82 9.11 -20.94
CA ILE A 857 10.05 8.75 -20.20
C ILE A 857 11.17 8.32 -21.16
N ARG A 858 10.85 7.66 -22.29
CA ARG A 858 11.84 7.21 -23.27
C ARG A 858 12.41 8.35 -24.10
N ASP A 859 11.57 9.30 -24.49
CA ASP A 859 11.97 10.48 -25.27
C ASP A 859 11.45 11.80 -24.64
N PRO A 860 12.05 12.22 -23.52
CA PRO A 860 11.61 13.42 -22.82
C PRO A 860 12.32 14.66 -23.35
N TRP A 861 11.56 15.66 -23.84
CA TRP A 861 11.67 17.12 -23.55
C TRP A 861 11.61 18.06 -24.76
N SER A 862 11.40 19.35 -24.46
CA SER A 862 11.69 20.51 -25.32
C SER A 862 12.77 21.34 -24.63
N PRO A 863 13.98 21.48 -25.24
CA PRO A 863 15.07 22.29 -24.68
C PRO A 863 14.65 23.75 -24.40
N GLU A 864 13.79 24.31 -25.24
CA GLU A 864 13.33 25.68 -25.16
C GLU A 864 12.48 25.93 -23.91
N ARG A 865 11.52 25.03 -23.64
CA ARG A 865 10.68 25.08 -22.44
C ARG A 865 11.51 24.94 -21.18
N TYR A 866 12.49 24.02 -21.18
CA TYR A 866 13.37 23.82 -20.05
C TYR A 866 14.24 25.04 -19.76
N ALA A 867 14.84 25.64 -20.80
CA ALA A 867 15.63 26.85 -20.68
C ALA A 867 14.79 28.04 -20.18
N ALA A 868 13.56 28.19 -20.67
CA ALA A 868 12.62 29.20 -20.19
C ALA A 868 12.29 29.00 -18.70
N PHE A 869 12.01 27.76 -18.29
CA PHE A 869 11.74 27.44 -16.90
C PHE A 869 12.94 27.77 -15.99
N ARG A 870 14.16 27.40 -16.38
CA ARG A 870 15.38 27.71 -15.62
C ARG A 870 15.62 29.21 -15.46
N ARG A 871 15.35 30.01 -16.50
CA ARG A 871 15.46 31.48 -16.41
C ARG A 871 14.55 32.07 -15.35
N THR A 872 13.36 31.50 -15.16
CA THR A 872 12.41 31.97 -14.13
C THR A 872 12.74 31.43 -12.74
N TRP A 873 13.02 30.13 -12.63
CA TRP A 873 13.03 29.43 -11.33
C TRP A 873 14.42 29.11 -10.78
N CYS A 874 15.48 29.20 -11.61
CA CYS A 874 16.83 28.78 -11.25
C CYS A 874 17.89 29.88 -11.49
N ALA A 875 17.49 31.12 -11.79
CA ALA A 875 18.43 32.20 -12.16
C ALA A 875 19.49 32.51 -11.07
N GLU A 876 19.14 32.31 -9.80
CA GLU A 876 20.03 32.55 -8.65
C GLU A 876 20.78 31.28 -8.20
N GLU A 877 20.52 30.12 -8.80
CA GLU A 877 21.14 28.85 -8.43
C GLU A 877 22.53 28.72 -9.09
N ARG A 878 23.56 29.19 -8.38
CA ARG A 878 24.96 29.30 -8.86
C ARG A 878 25.96 28.39 -8.13
N GLY A 879 25.48 27.47 -7.29
CA GLY A 879 26.34 26.52 -6.57
C GLY A 879 27.05 27.10 -5.34
N HIS A 880 26.72 28.29 -4.87
CA HIS A 880 27.36 28.92 -3.72
C HIS A 880 26.35 29.63 -2.80
N ALA A 881 25.11 29.16 -2.78
CA ALA A 881 24.03 29.73 -1.98
C ALA A 881 24.29 29.56 -0.48
N ALA A 882 24.72 28.37 -0.04
CA ALA A 882 25.05 28.10 1.36
C ALA A 882 26.17 29.03 1.84
N ALA A 883 27.23 29.19 1.05
CA ALA A 883 28.33 30.09 1.36
C ALA A 883 27.85 31.54 1.53
N ARG A 884 27.11 32.09 0.55
CA ARG A 884 26.59 33.46 0.61
C ARG A 884 25.61 33.69 1.76
N VAL A 885 24.76 32.70 2.07
CA VAL A 885 23.87 32.77 3.24
C VAL A 885 24.68 32.77 4.53
N VAL A 886 25.75 31.98 4.61
CA VAL A 886 26.66 32.00 5.77
C VAL A 886 27.32 33.37 5.92
N ASP A 887 27.85 33.95 4.83
CA ASP A 887 28.46 35.28 4.82
C ASP A 887 27.45 36.33 5.32
N ALA A 888 26.27 36.40 4.69
CA ALA A 888 25.29 37.43 4.98
C ALA A 888 24.65 37.32 6.37
N PHE A 889 24.43 36.09 6.85
CA PHE A 889 23.72 35.89 8.12
C PHE A 889 24.67 35.75 9.31
N PHE A 890 25.79 35.04 9.18
CA PHE A 890 26.70 34.78 10.31
C PHE A 890 27.93 35.69 10.32
N GLU A 891 28.40 36.20 9.19
CA GLU A 891 29.65 36.97 9.12
C GLU A 891 29.43 38.49 9.26
N GLY A 892 29.43 38.91 10.53
CA GLY A 892 29.91 40.19 11.05
C GLY A 892 30.97 39.95 12.15
N VAL A 893 31.67 38.81 12.05
CA VAL A 893 32.75 38.33 12.90
C VAL A 893 33.84 37.84 11.94
N THR A 894 34.90 38.62 11.79
CA THR A 894 36.01 38.46 10.84
C THR A 894 36.70 37.09 10.90
N PRO A 895 37.12 36.58 9.73
CA PRO A 895 38.53 36.32 9.48
C PRO A 895 39.02 36.93 8.16
N GLU A 896 40.26 37.42 8.17
CA GLU A 896 40.98 37.90 6.99
C GLU A 896 41.07 36.83 5.90
N MET A 897 40.62 37.17 4.69
CA MET A 897 40.80 36.39 3.46
C MET A 897 42.13 36.75 2.79
N PRO A 898 42.74 35.79 2.09
CA PRO A 898 43.27 36.05 0.76
C PRO A 898 42.33 35.44 -0.28
N VAL A 899 41.87 36.28 -1.20
CA VAL A 899 41.11 35.89 -2.39
C VAL A 899 42.01 35.06 -3.30
N ALA A 900 41.66 33.79 -3.53
CA ALA A 900 42.23 33.01 -4.62
C ALA A 900 41.42 33.26 -5.89
N VAL A 901 42.10 33.77 -6.92
CA VAL A 901 41.57 34.00 -8.27
C VAL A 901 41.23 32.66 -8.91
N ILE A 902 39.99 32.50 -9.39
CA ILE A 902 39.54 31.36 -10.19
C ILE A 902 39.69 31.74 -11.69
N PRO A 903 40.27 30.88 -12.55
CA PRO A 903 40.33 31.15 -13.99
C PRO A 903 38.95 30.99 -14.65
N GLN A 904 38.65 31.83 -15.62
CA GLN A 904 37.40 31.76 -16.38
C GLN A 904 37.34 30.48 -17.25
N PRO A 905 36.15 29.86 -17.41
CA PRO A 905 35.95 28.77 -18.34
C PRO A 905 35.88 29.30 -19.79
N THR A 906 36.63 28.65 -20.68
CA THR A 906 36.63 28.90 -22.13
C THR A 906 35.33 28.46 -22.79
N GLU A 907 34.79 29.31 -23.66
CA GLU A 907 33.69 29.02 -24.61
C GLU A 907 34.09 27.89 -25.58
N ALA A 908 33.71 26.64 -25.28
CA ALA A 908 33.63 25.57 -26.28
C ALA A 908 32.80 24.38 -25.74
N ALA A 909 31.48 24.56 -25.64
CA ALA A 909 30.48 23.50 -25.78
C ALA A 909 29.09 24.13 -25.86
N LEU A 910 28.68 24.49 -27.08
CA LEU A 910 27.28 24.67 -27.47
C LEU A 910 26.82 23.41 -28.20
#